data_AF-A0A8H4Y6Y9-F1
#
_entry.id   AF-A0A8H4Y6Y9-F1
#
_cell.length_a   1.000
_cell.length_b   1.000
_cell.length_c   1.000
_cell.angle_alpha   90.00
_cell.angle_beta   90.00
_cell.angle_gamma   90.00
#
_symmetry.space_group_name_H-M   'P 1'
#
loop_
_entity.id
_entity.type
_entity.pdbx_description
1 polymer ?
#
loop_
_entity_poly.entity_id
_entity_poly.type
_entity_poly.pdbx_seq_one_letter_code
_entity_poly.pdbx_strand_id
1 'polypeptide(L)'
;MLGPSLGLVGLSAVSLVHAVQYGYNHVPIQRDIPLVAANFKHVDMDLYSPAFLNPENRQEGFKDGTQGPTSSDDLEAFVQGIVANNDYMTYRTANFTSEELRSFPFVKLSTSKSPKSSNKVRVWIQGAVHGNEPAGDESLLALLGKFDKEPRWASKMLRSVDIVILPRYNPDGVFYFQRTLPTNFDPNRDHVKLARKQTRDIKQLFNEFAPHVVVDMHEYGASSKYGRYQQAADGLFSAAKNLNINKGIRELSEKLFAKGIGKAMDKEGLRWEPYVTGATSRDLSFVPTFAEAGSDAKIGRNAMGLTQAITFLIEMRGIGIADQEFQRRTAAGLTMAGSIVEIAANNAQQVLGTVEGGISSFIKSKEPIVITDSTKRGTRLFQMIDYTNGSVVHVPVNFASTTPTTANLTRPRPEAYLIPVGWADLADRLTVSGLKVETLSKPWSGTVESLNITSSALSGSYYEGVVLATVTAEAKEKQITVPAGSFLVSTRQKNAGLAFNALEPENIDSYASFNIIPLEEGDEYPVYRVLPLSPNLNRASVSTLHAKINTPPPRIVKSQGCWLETQQGHRILDASSGAAVVSIGHNEARVKQAIAAQLDQVAYCYNPFFTTEAAEDICGFLTESANGAMSKVFVVSSGTEAIEAALKIARQYYTELSSPQPSRTRFIARKQSYHGNTLGSLAVGGHKARRGVYEPILATNVSHVSPCYPYREMKAQETEQQYVDRLAKELDDEFHRVGPDTVCAFIAETVSGTSLGCAPAVPGYFKAMKDVCDGHGALLVLDEVMSGMGRTGTLHAWEQEDAVPDLQTVAKGLGAGYMPIGALLVGNKVADALAQGSGAFSHSQTYQGHPVACAAAYAVQTVVRDDNLLFNVREMGKFLGEKLKERLARHSHVGDIRGRGLYWGLELVQNKDTKEPFPTSQQIAAKMHKTGLKADHAVSIIPGTDNVDGIRGDMAMISPPFTITKDEIETLVDRVEKVITSVLGP
;
A
#
# COMPACT_ATOMS: atom_id res chain seq x y z
N MET A 1 48.04 -55.55 4.18
CA MET A 1 49.32 -56.28 4.11
C MET A 1 50.38 -55.46 4.82
N LEU A 2 51.28 -56.16 5.52
CA LEU A 2 52.18 -55.72 6.59
C LEU A 2 53.34 -54.79 6.15
N GLY A 3 53.85 -53.99 7.09
CA GLY A 3 55.29 -53.66 7.18
C GLY A 3 55.66 -52.23 7.61
N PRO A 4 56.24 -52.02 8.81
CA PRO A 4 56.88 -50.77 9.23
C PRO A 4 58.43 -50.83 9.11
N SER A 5 59.11 -49.71 8.88
CA SER A 5 60.49 -49.49 9.38
C SER A 5 60.96 -48.04 9.17
N LEU A 6 61.49 -47.48 10.26
CA LEU A 6 62.19 -46.20 10.34
C LEU A 6 63.51 -46.22 9.56
N GLY A 7 63.89 -45.05 9.05
CA GLY A 7 65.27 -44.68 8.75
C GLY A 7 65.47 -43.18 8.96
N LEU A 8 66.01 -42.79 10.12
CA LEU A 8 66.50 -41.45 10.44
C LEU A 8 67.95 -41.35 9.96
N VAL A 9 68.30 -40.46 9.01
CA VAL A 9 69.58 -39.71 8.95
C VAL A 9 69.43 -38.55 7.97
N GLY A 10 69.78 -37.32 8.37
CA GLY A 10 70.24 -36.28 7.44
C GLY A 10 69.65 -34.89 7.63
N LEU A 11 70.07 -34.18 8.69
CA LEU A 11 69.95 -32.73 8.79
C LEU A 11 70.76 -32.07 7.67
N SER A 12 70.07 -31.54 6.67
CA SER A 12 70.56 -30.43 5.84
C SER A 12 69.50 -29.35 5.85
N ALA A 13 69.78 -28.27 6.57
CA ALA A 13 68.95 -27.07 6.62
C ALA A 13 68.83 -26.48 5.22
N VAL A 14 67.70 -26.76 4.58
CA VAL A 14 67.17 -25.97 3.49
C VAL A 14 65.92 -25.31 4.05
N SER A 15 66.02 -24.04 4.43
CA SER A 15 64.87 -23.19 4.72
C SER A 15 64.14 -22.89 3.41
N LEU A 16 63.50 -23.90 2.84
CA LEU A 16 62.42 -23.71 1.88
C LEU A 16 61.20 -23.37 2.73
N VAL A 17 60.93 -22.07 2.87
CA VAL A 17 59.62 -21.58 3.32
C VAL A 17 58.62 -22.06 2.27
N HIS A 18 58.07 -23.26 2.47
CA HIS A 18 56.97 -23.74 1.66
C HIS A 18 55.77 -22.88 2.03
N ALA A 19 55.22 -22.17 1.04
CA ALA A 19 53.93 -21.51 1.18
C ALA A 19 52.94 -22.50 1.78
N VAL A 20 52.21 -22.08 2.82
CA VAL A 20 51.15 -22.92 3.38
C VAL A 20 50.04 -22.96 2.33
N GLN A 21 49.97 -24.04 1.57
CA GLN A 21 48.95 -24.22 0.56
C GLN A 21 47.74 -24.91 1.18
N TYR A 22 46.56 -24.31 1.00
CA TYR A 22 45.29 -24.92 1.35
C TYR A 22 44.47 -25.14 0.07
N GLY A 23 43.89 -26.33 -0.10
CA GLY A 23 42.98 -26.64 -1.22
C GLY A 23 43.54 -26.54 -2.65
N TYR A 24 44.83 -26.21 -2.81
CA TYR A 24 45.52 -25.98 -4.09
C TYR A 24 44.86 -24.94 -5.01
N ASN A 25 44.16 -23.94 -4.44
CA ASN A 25 43.44 -22.90 -5.20
C ASN A 25 44.26 -21.60 -5.42
N HIS A 26 45.57 -21.73 -5.61
CA HIS A 26 46.44 -20.58 -5.87
C HIS A 26 46.45 -20.25 -7.36
N VAL A 27 46.41 -18.95 -7.68
CA VAL A 27 46.57 -18.50 -9.07
C VAL A 27 48.06 -18.42 -9.38
N PRO A 28 48.56 -19.09 -10.45
CA PRO A 28 49.96 -18.98 -10.84
C PRO A 28 50.37 -17.54 -11.13
N ILE A 29 51.57 -17.16 -10.69
CA ILE A 29 52.11 -15.85 -11.04
C ILE A 29 52.53 -15.81 -12.52
N GLN A 30 51.94 -14.87 -13.23
CA GLN A 30 52.24 -14.52 -14.61
C GLN A 30 52.39 -13.00 -14.72
N ARG A 31 53.59 -12.51 -14.36
CA ARG A 31 53.95 -11.08 -14.45
C ARG A 31 53.81 -10.57 -15.89
N ASP A 32 53.51 -9.28 -15.99
CA ASP A 32 53.58 -8.57 -17.26
C ASP A 32 54.99 -8.58 -17.81
N ILE A 33 55.07 -8.76 -19.13
CA ILE A 33 56.30 -8.50 -19.87
C ILE A 33 56.68 -7.02 -19.78
N PRO A 34 57.97 -6.66 -19.91
CA PRO A 34 58.44 -5.28 -19.75
C PRO A 34 57.69 -4.25 -20.61
N LEU A 35 57.30 -4.61 -21.84
CA LEU A 35 56.53 -3.75 -22.75
C LEU A 35 55.17 -3.34 -22.18
N VAL A 36 54.49 -4.26 -21.50
CA VAL A 36 53.19 -3.97 -20.88
C VAL A 36 53.40 -3.23 -19.56
N ALA A 37 54.33 -3.70 -18.72
CA ALA A 37 54.64 -3.07 -17.42
C ALA A 37 55.05 -1.59 -17.54
N ALA A 38 55.77 -1.22 -18.60
CA ALA A 38 56.18 0.17 -18.87
C ALA A 38 55.00 1.18 -18.99
N ASN A 39 53.78 0.69 -19.20
CA ASN A 39 52.57 1.51 -19.25
C ASN A 39 51.98 1.84 -17.87
N PHE A 40 52.47 1.23 -16.80
CA PHE A 40 51.88 1.29 -15.46
C PHE A 40 52.84 1.94 -14.45
N LYS A 41 53.40 3.10 -14.80
CA LYS A 41 54.39 3.81 -13.97
C LYS A 41 53.79 4.32 -12.66
N HIS A 42 54.65 4.40 -11.64
CA HIS A 42 54.34 5.03 -10.36
C HIS A 42 53.59 6.37 -10.51
N VAL A 43 52.58 6.55 -9.65
CA VAL A 43 51.82 7.80 -9.54
C VAL A 43 52.34 8.58 -8.33
N ASP A 44 52.44 9.89 -8.46
CA ASP A 44 52.81 10.80 -7.36
C ASP A 44 51.64 10.93 -6.39
N MET A 45 51.51 9.95 -5.50
CA MET A 45 50.44 9.85 -4.51
C MET A 45 50.95 9.17 -3.25
N ASP A 46 50.71 9.82 -2.10
CA ASP A 46 51.00 9.25 -0.79
C ASP A 46 50.05 8.09 -0.47
N LEU A 47 50.62 6.94 -0.11
CA LEU A 47 49.88 5.77 0.33
C LEU A 47 50.18 5.48 1.80
N TYR A 48 49.24 5.84 2.67
CA TYR A 48 49.39 5.69 4.12
C TYR A 48 48.90 4.33 4.59
N SER A 49 49.63 3.27 4.27
CA SER A 49 49.29 1.90 4.69
C SER A 49 50.53 1.09 5.06
N PRO A 50 50.40 -0.04 5.78
CA PRO A 50 51.54 -0.79 6.29
C PRO A 50 52.58 -1.14 5.22
N ALA A 51 52.12 -1.59 4.04
CA ALA A 51 53.02 -1.99 2.97
C ALA A 51 53.86 -0.83 2.41
N PHE A 52 53.43 0.44 2.53
CA PHE A 52 54.17 1.58 2.00
C PHE A 52 54.88 2.39 3.10
N LEU A 53 54.32 2.43 4.31
CA LEU A 53 54.94 3.08 5.47
C LEU A 53 56.14 2.29 6.00
N ASN A 54 56.03 0.95 6.01
CA ASN A 54 57.05 0.04 6.50
C ASN A 54 57.37 -1.04 5.44
N PRO A 55 57.99 -0.65 4.30
CA PRO A 55 58.20 -1.59 3.18
C PRO A 55 59.08 -2.79 3.55
N GLU A 56 59.95 -2.65 4.56
CA GLU A 56 60.80 -3.72 5.10
C GLU A 56 59.99 -4.81 5.83
N ASN A 57 58.77 -4.49 6.30
CA ASN A 57 57.90 -5.45 6.98
C ASN A 57 57.00 -6.23 5.99
N ARG A 58 57.11 -5.99 4.68
CA ARG A 58 56.34 -6.76 3.69
C ARG A 58 56.70 -8.22 3.78
N GLN A 59 55.70 -9.08 3.76
CA GLN A 59 55.92 -10.53 3.78
C GLN A 59 56.75 -10.97 2.56
N GLU A 60 57.75 -11.81 2.79
CA GLU A 60 58.69 -12.26 1.76
C GLU A 60 57.96 -12.94 0.58
N GLY A 61 56.92 -13.73 0.88
CA GLY A 61 56.11 -14.44 -0.11
C GLY A 61 55.27 -13.53 -1.02
N PHE A 62 55.20 -12.22 -0.76
CA PHE A 62 54.44 -11.30 -1.62
C PHE A 62 55.03 -11.18 -3.02
N LYS A 63 56.36 -11.26 -3.17
CA LYS A 63 57.04 -11.18 -4.48
C LYS A 63 56.68 -12.37 -5.37
N ASP A 64 56.49 -13.53 -4.76
CA ASP A 64 56.23 -14.79 -5.48
C ASP A 64 54.74 -15.16 -5.49
N GLY A 65 53.87 -14.29 -4.94
CA GLY A 65 52.43 -14.50 -4.94
C GLY A 65 51.99 -15.66 -4.07
N THR A 66 52.65 -15.85 -2.93
CA THR A 66 52.33 -16.89 -1.94
C THR A 66 51.81 -16.32 -0.64
N GLN A 67 51.97 -15.01 -0.42
CA GLN A 67 51.48 -14.26 0.73
C GLN A 67 51.04 -12.85 0.30
N GLY A 68 50.14 -12.23 1.09
CA GLY A 68 49.81 -10.81 0.94
C GLY A 68 50.92 -9.89 1.46
N PRO A 69 50.92 -8.59 1.11
CA PRO A 69 51.94 -7.64 1.52
C PRO A 69 51.93 -7.36 3.02
N THR A 70 50.76 -7.41 3.66
CA THR A 70 50.54 -7.01 5.07
C THR A 70 50.02 -8.21 5.85
N SER A 71 50.67 -8.57 6.97
CA SER A 71 50.19 -9.67 7.84
C SER A 71 48.92 -9.28 8.60
N SER A 72 48.20 -10.25 9.19
CA SER A 72 47.05 -9.91 10.06
C SER A 72 47.47 -9.10 11.28
N ASP A 73 48.64 -9.42 11.86
CA ASP A 73 49.15 -8.72 13.04
C ASP A 73 49.54 -7.27 12.70
N ASP A 74 50.20 -7.06 11.56
CA ASP A 74 50.56 -5.70 11.09
C ASP A 74 49.32 -4.88 10.76
N LEU A 75 48.30 -5.50 10.15
CA LEU A 75 47.02 -4.84 9.87
C LEU A 75 46.36 -4.39 11.17
N GLU A 76 46.22 -5.29 12.15
CA GLU A 76 45.58 -4.96 13.43
C GLU A 76 46.37 -3.90 14.20
N ALA A 77 47.70 -4.01 14.25
CA ALA A 77 48.56 -3.02 14.89
C ALA A 77 48.43 -1.63 14.24
N PHE A 78 48.42 -1.57 12.90
CA PHE A 78 48.21 -0.33 12.16
C PHE A 78 46.86 0.30 12.46
N VAL A 79 45.77 -0.49 12.37
CA VAL A 79 44.42 -0.01 12.60
C VAL A 79 44.24 0.48 14.05
N GLN A 80 44.73 -0.27 15.04
CA GLN A 80 44.66 0.14 16.44
C GLN A 80 45.47 1.42 16.69
N GLY A 81 46.64 1.55 16.05
CA GLY A 81 47.48 2.74 16.12
C GLY A 81 46.78 4.00 15.61
N ILE A 82 46.17 3.95 14.42
CA ILE A 82 45.45 5.11 13.88
C ILE A 82 44.15 5.41 14.67
N VAL A 83 43.45 4.39 15.18
CA VAL A 83 42.26 4.60 16.00
C VAL A 83 42.61 5.30 17.31
N ALA A 84 43.74 4.95 17.93
CA ALA A 84 44.21 5.62 19.15
C ALA A 84 44.50 7.12 18.95
N ASN A 85 44.80 7.54 17.72
CA ASN A 85 45.09 8.94 17.38
C ASN A 85 43.84 9.75 17.00
N ASN A 86 42.67 9.12 16.80
CA ASN A 86 41.50 9.78 16.22
C ASN A 86 40.22 9.49 17.03
N ASP A 87 39.58 10.54 17.57
CA ASP A 87 38.36 10.44 18.37
C ASP A 87 37.09 10.09 17.55
N TYR A 88 37.15 10.26 16.23
CA TYR A 88 36.10 9.89 15.28
C TYR A 88 36.26 8.49 14.70
N MET A 89 37.32 7.76 15.04
CA MET A 89 37.52 6.37 14.62
C MET A 89 37.23 5.40 15.77
N THR A 90 36.75 4.22 15.44
CA THR A 90 36.43 3.20 16.43
C THR A 90 36.76 1.83 15.87
N TYR A 91 37.75 1.17 16.48
CA TYR A 91 38.07 -0.23 16.22
C TYR A 91 36.98 -1.14 16.83
N ARG A 92 36.56 -2.13 16.04
CA ARG A 92 35.64 -3.19 16.46
C ARG A 92 36.13 -4.50 15.87
N THR A 93 35.97 -5.56 16.64
CA THR A 93 36.07 -6.94 16.16
C THR A 93 34.66 -7.48 16.08
N ALA A 94 34.30 -8.10 14.96
CA ALA A 94 32.99 -8.75 14.85
C ALA A 94 32.83 -9.84 15.92
N ASN A 95 31.59 -10.12 16.32
CA ASN A 95 31.26 -11.17 17.31
C ASN A 95 31.25 -12.59 16.70
N PHE A 96 31.90 -12.76 15.55
CA PHE A 96 32.04 -14.01 14.81
C PHE A 96 33.45 -14.09 14.21
N THR A 97 33.84 -15.30 13.80
CA THR A 97 35.15 -15.59 13.24
C THR A 97 35.04 -16.19 11.84
N SER A 98 36.16 -16.27 11.13
CA SER A 98 36.25 -16.94 9.84
C SER A 98 36.06 -18.46 9.98
N GLU A 99 36.08 -19.19 8.86
CA GLU A 99 35.97 -20.66 8.86
C GLU A 99 37.13 -21.34 9.61
N GLU A 100 38.29 -20.68 9.69
CA GLU A 100 39.44 -21.10 10.51
C GLU A 100 39.67 -20.22 11.74
N LEU A 101 38.60 -19.63 12.28
CA LEU A 101 38.60 -18.94 13.57
C LEU A 101 39.43 -17.64 13.64
N ARG A 102 39.76 -17.02 12.49
CA ARG A 102 40.42 -15.70 12.45
C ARG A 102 39.42 -14.57 12.73
N SER A 103 39.92 -13.48 13.31
CA SER A 103 39.17 -12.27 13.65
C SER A 103 38.74 -11.49 12.41
N PHE A 104 37.66 -10.71 12.56
CA PHE A 104 37.21 -9.71 11.58
C PHE A 104 37.33 -8.30 12.16
N PRO A 105 38.51 -7.67 12.09
CA PRO A 105 38.66 -6.28 12.46
C PRO A 105 37.97 -5.38 11.44
N PHE A 106 37.19 -4.41 11.92
CA PHE A 106 36.62 -3.35 11.10
C PHE A 106 36.65 -2.01 11.84
N VAL A 107 36.62 -0.92 11.07
CA VAL A 107 36.69 0.44 11.62
C VAL A 107 35.40 1.17 11.31
N LYS A 108 34.82 1.79 12.34
CA LYS A 108 33.73 2.75 12.18
C LYS A 108 34.29 4.16 12.27
N LEU A 109 33.98 5.00 11.29
CA LEU A 109 34.32 6.42 11.27
C LEU A 109 33.05 7.25 11.41
N SER A 110 32.94 8.04 12.48
CA SER A 110 31.80 8.91 12.73
C SER A 110 32.12 9.99 13.74
N THR A 111 31.65 11.21 13.51
CA THR A 111 31.65 12.30 14.50
C THR A 111 30.40 12.29 15.41
N SER A 112 29.47 11.36 15.19
CA SER A 112 28.22 11.25 15.96
C SER A 112 28.35 10.21 17.08
N LYS A 113 28.11 10.62 18.33
CA LYS A 113 28.16 9.70 19.50
C LYS A 113 26.99 8.69 19.56
N SER A 114 25.90 8.94 18.84
CA SER A 114 24.73 8.04 18.78
C SER A 114 24.39 7.64 17.33
N PRO A 115 24.40 6.34 16.98
CA PRO A 115 24.11 5.87 15.61
C PRO A 115 22.61 5.96 15.23
N LYS A 116 21.70 5.96 16.21
CA LYS A 116 20.26 5.70 15.98
C LYS A 116 19.45 6.90 15.47
N SER A 117 20.05 8.08 15.28
CA SER A 117 19.36 9.30 14.83
C SER A 117 20.18 10.20 13.88
N SER A 118 21.14 9.62 13.15
CA SER A 118 22.04 10.37 12.26
C SER A 118 21.36 10.69 10.91
N ASN A 119 21.22 11.97 10.57
CA ASN A 119 20.79 12.44 9.23
C ASN A 119 21.93 12.36 8.18
N LYS A 120 22.91 11.48 8.37
CA LYS A 120 24.08 11.35 7.49
C LYS A 120 23.94 10.18 6.51
N VAL A 121 24.62 10.29 5.37
CA VAL A 121 24.81 9.15 4.45
C VAL A 121 25.65 8.09 5.16
N ARG A 122 25.31 6.82 4.94
CA ARG A 122 25.97 5.67 5.56
C ARG A 122 26.71 4.94 4.46
N VAL A 123 28.03 4.78 4.60
CA VAL A 123 28.90 4.22 3.57
C VAL A 123 29.53 2.94 4.11
N TRP A 124 29.34 1.83 3.40
CA TRP A 124 29.99 0.56 3.68
C TRP A 124 31.06 0.29 2.63
N ILE A 125 32.26 -0.09 3.06
CA ILE A 125 33.37 -0.40 2.17
C ILE A 125 34.00 -1.71 2.60
N GLN A 126 34.18 -2.65 1.67
CA GLN A 126 34.79 -3.94 1.95
C GLN A 126 35.88 -4.29 0.93
N GLY A 127 36.92 -4.97 1.41
CA GLY A 127 38.04 -5.44 0.61
C GLY A 127 38.43 -6.88 0.96
N ALA A 128 39.37 -7.43 0.19
CA ALA A 128 39.82 -8.83 0.28
C ALA A 128 38.64 -9.81 0.42
N VAL A 129 37.63 -9.65 -0.43
CA VAL A 129 36.59 -10.67 -0.63
C VAL A 129 37.23 -11.93 -1.18
N HIS A 130 38.18 -11.75 -2.10
CA HIS A 130 39.16 -12.78 -2.45
C HIS A 130 40.50 -12.48 -1.79
N GLY A 131 41.17 -13.52 -1.31
CA GLY A 131 42.41 -13.36 -0.55
C GLY A 131 43.66 -13.13 -1.38
N ASN A 132 43.62 -13.45 -2.67
CA ASN A 132 44.71 -13.25 -3.62
C ASN A 132 44.63 -11.89 -4.37
N GLU A 133 43.86 -10.94 -3.83
CA GLU A 133 43.63 -9.60 -4.38
C GLU A 133 44.13 -8.53 -3.39
N PRO A 134 45.47 -8.45 -3.18
CA PRO A 134 46.08 -7.68 -2.11
C PRO A 134 45.97 -6.15 -2.24
N ALA A 135 45.80 -5.61 -3.45
CA ALA A 135 45.64 -4.17 -3.66
C ALA A 135 44.30 -3.66 -3.13
N GLY A 136 43.27 -4.51 -3.12
CA GLY A 136 41.97 -4.18 -2.52
C GLY A 136 42.07 -3.92 -1.02
N ASP A 137 42.65 -4.88 -0.28
CA ASP A 137 42.94 -4.76 1.15
C ASP A 137 43.79 -3.50 1.43
N GLU A 138 44.93 -3.38 0.75
CA GLU A 138 45.89 -2.31 1.01
C GLU A 138 45.34 -0.92 0.67
N SER A 139 44.47 -0.80 -0.34
CA SER A 139 43.80 0.47 -0.66
C SER A 139 42.88 0.94 0.46
N LEU A 140 42.25 0.02 1.19
CA LEU A 140 41.41 0.36 2.34
C LEU A 140 42.22 0.76 3.56
N LEU A 141 43.38 0.11 3.77
CA LEU A 141 44.34 0.56 4.77
C LEU A 141 44.88 1.95 4.42
N ALA A 142 45.17 2.22 3.15
CA ALA A 142 45.59 3.54 2.68
C ALA A 142 44.49 4.60 2.84
N LEU A 143 43.23 4.25 2.62
CA LEU A 143 42.09 5.13 2.86
C LEU A 143 41.94 5.46 4.35
N LEU A 144 42.09 4.46 5.22
CA LEU A 144 42.11 4.66 6.68
C LEU A 144 43.28 5.56 7.11
N GLY A 145 44.47 5.34 6.58
CA GLY A 145 45.63 6.19 6.83
C GLY A 145 45.44 7.61 6.30
N LYS A 146 44.76 7.81 5.16
CA LYS A 146 44.37 9.15 4.68
C LYS A 146 43.43 9.85 5.65
N PHE A 147 42.47 9.14 6.22
CA PHE A 147 41.62 9.70 7.29
C PHE A 147 42.42 10.09 8.55
N ASP A 148 43.54 9.43 8.85
CA ASP A 148 44.45 9.80 9.95
C ASP A 148 45.33 11.00 9.60
N LYS A 149 45.95 11.00 8.40
CA LYS A 149 46.94 12.01 8.00
C LYS A 149 46.35 13.31 7.46
N GLU A 150 45.10 13.31 7.01
CA GLU A 150 44.43 14.49 6.47
C GLU A 150 43.20 14.90 7.31
N PRO A 151 43.37 15.40 8.55
CA PRO A 151 42.26 15.67 9.47
C PRO A 151 41.27 16.72 8.96
N ARG A 152 41.72 17.68 8.13
CA ARG A 152 40.83 18.67 7.49
C ARG A 152 39.90 18.02 6.47
N TRP A 153 40.44 17.11 5.66
CA TRP A 153 39.64 16.34 4.70
C TRP A 153 38.70 15.39 5.43
N ALA A 154 39.21 14.64 6.41
CA ALA A 154 38.42 13.74 7.27
C ALA A 154 37.24 14.46 7.93
N SER A 155 37.48 15.61 8.56
CA SER A 155 36.44 16.44 9.17
C SER A 155 35.39 16.89 8.15
N LYS A 156 35.81 17.30 6.94
CA LYS A 156 34.88 17.68 5.87
C LYS A 156 33.97 16.53 5.47
N MET A 157 34.51 15.32 5.30
CA MET A 157 33.73 14.14 4.91
C MET A 157 32.76 13.74 6.02
N LEU A 158 33.26 13.57 7.24
CA LEU A 158 32.50 13.02 8.37
C LEU A 158 31.44 13.98 8.95
N ARG A 159 31.34 15.22 8.44
CA ARG A 159 30.16 16.08 8.68
C ARG A 159 28.90 15.50 8.06
N SER A 160 29.03 14.83 6.92
CA SER A 160 27.89 14.41 6.09
C SER A 160 27.77 12.90 5.94
N VAL A 161 28.81 12.14 6.28
CA VAL A 161 28.83 10.68 6.16
C VAL A 161 29.27 9.98 7.44
N ASP A 162 28.73 8.78 7.67
CA ASP A 162 29.20 7.77 8.62
C ASP A 162 29.71 6.56 7.82
N ILE A 163 30.89 6.03 8.15
CA ILE A 163 31.57 5.01 7.34
C ILE A 163 31.87 3.76 8.18
N VAL A 164 31.69 2.59 7.57
CA VAL A 164 32.26 1.31 8.04
C VAL A 164 33.20 0.78 6.96
N ILE A 165 34.44 0.49 7.35
CA ILE A 165 35.46 -0.13 6.50
C ILE A 165 35.78 -1.50 7.07
N LEU A 166 35.56 -2.55 6.28
CA LEU A 166 35.94 -3.94 6.55
C LEU A 166 37.12 -4.30 5.61
N PRO A 167 38.38 -4.19 6.06
CA PRO A 167 39.54 -4.41 5.18
C PRO A 167 39.62 -5.83 4.63
N ARG A 168 39.23 -6.83 5.43
CA ARG A 168 39.28 -8.26 5.07
C ARG A 168 37.95 -8.94 5.26
N TYR A 169 37.27 -9.23 4.16
CA TYR A 169 36.10 -10.09 4.13
C TYR A 169 36.47 -11.58 4.19
N ASN A 170 37.65 -11.97 3.68
CA ASN A 170 38.14 -13.35 3.67
C ASN A 170 39.56 -13.45 4.27
N PRO A 171 39.71 -13.34 5.60
CA PRO A 171 41.02 -13.36 6.26
C PRO A 171 41.76 -14.70 6.07
N ASP A 172 41.04 -15.82 5.96
CA ASP A 172 41.65 -17.13 5.69
C ASP A 172 42.20 -17.19 4.26
N GLY A 173 41.43 -16.69 3.30
CA GLY A 173 41.88 -16.55 1.92
C GLY A 173 43.14 -15.69 1.82
N VAL A 174 43.20 -14.57 2.56
CA VAL A 174 44.38 -13.70 2.58
C VAL A 174 45.58 -14.43 3.18
N PHE A 175 45.37 -15.19 4.27
CA PHE A 175 46.43 -15.96 4.91
C PHE A 175 47.06 -16.98 3.97
N TYR A 176 46.25 -17.70 3.19
CA TYR A 176 46.71 -18.66 2.19
C TYR A 176 46.95 -18.05 0.80
N PHE A 177 46.82 -16.73 0.65
CA PHE A 177 46.86 -16.03 -0.64
C PHE A 177 46.05 -16.73 -1.76
N GLN A 178 44.83 -17.13 -1.43
CA GLN A 178 43.91 -17.85 -2.31
C GLN A 178 42.63 -17.05 -2.55
N ARG A 179 41.96 -17.37 -3.67
CA ARG A 179 40.76 -16.63 -4.07
C ARG A 179 39.55 -16.90 -3.16
N THR A 180 39.30 -18.17 -2.85
CA THR A 180 38.07 -18.61 -2.18
C THR A 180 38.21 -18.69 -0.67
N LEU A 181 37.11 -18.98 0.02
CA LEU A 181 37.15 -19.47 1.40
C LEU A 181 37.91 -20.81 1.49
N PRO A 182 38.34 -21.26 2.68
CA PRO A 182 38.92 -22.59 2.88
C PRO A 182 38.02 -23.71 2.36
N THR A 183 36.71 -23.53 2.35
CA THR A 183 35.78 -24.49 1.75
C THR A 183 35.68 -24.47 0.22
N ASN A 184 36.56 -23.74 -0.49
CA ASN A 184 36.58 -23.58 -1.95
C ASN A 184 35.34 -22.89 -2.54
N PHE A 185 34.51 -22.24 -1.72
CA PHE A 185 33.43 -21.37 -2.19
C PHE A 185 33.93 -19.96 -2.46
N ASP A 186 33.53 -19.38 -3.59
CA ASP A 186 33.70 -17.96 -3.90
C ASP A 186 32.68 -17.15 -3.07
N PRO A 187 33.14 -16.36 -2.07
CA PRO A 187 32.23 -15.60 -1.23
C PRO A 187 31.47 -14.51 -1.99
N ASN A 188 32.01 -13.99 -3.10
CA ASN A 188 31.33 -13.02 -3.96
C ASN A 188 30.24 -13.69 -4.82
N ARG A 189 30.09 -15.01 -4.79
CA ARG A 189 28.98 -15.75 -5.44
C ARG A 189 27.98 -16.34 -4.44
N ASP A 190 28.16 -16.06 -3.16
CA ASP A 190 27.35 -16.66 -2.09
C ASP A 190 26.32 -15.70 -1.46
N HIS A 191 26.02 -14.56 -2.10
CA HIS A 191 25.16 -13.55 -1.48
C HIS A 191 23.65 -13.85 -1.52
N VAL A 192 23.20 -14.72 -2.44
CA VAL A 192 21.82 -15.27 -2.45
C VAL A 192 21.82 -16.70 -1.92
N LYS A 193 22.81 -17.48 -2.40
CA LYS A 193 23.41 -18.67 -1.78
C LYS A 193 23.18 -18.71 -0.28
N LEU A 194 23.99 -17.92 0.40
CA LEU A 194 24.19 -17.98 1.84
C LEU A 194 24.52 -19.42 2.27
N ALA A 195 25.32 -20.13 1.47
CA ALA A 195 25.76 -21.50 1.78
C ALA A 195 26.76 -21.51 2.94
N ARG A 196 27.55 -20.45 3.11
CA ARG A 196 28.62 -20.39 4.10
C ARG A 196 28.26 -19.49 5.28
N LYS A 197 28.59 -19.95 6.49
CA LYS A 197 28.30 -19.22 7.74
C LYS A 197 28.96 -17.84 7.78
N GLN A 198 30.23 -17.75 7.38
CA GLN A 198 30.96 -16.47 7.32
C GLN A 198 30.22 -15.42 6.48
N THR A 199 29.72 -15.81 5.29
CA THR A 199 28.92 -14.93 4.43
C THR A 199 27.63 -14.49 5.12
N ARG A 200 26.93 -15.39 5.83
CA ARG A 200 25.71 -15.06 6.59
C ARG A 200 26.00 -14.03 7.69
N ASP A 201 27.05 -14.24 8.46
CA ASP A 201 27.40 -13.39 9.59
C ASP A 201 27.82 -11.98 9.14
N ILE A 202 28.63 -11.87 8.08
CA ILE A 202 28.99 -10.56 7.49
C ILE A 202 27.75 -9.87 6.90
N LYS A 203 26.84 -10.62 6.26
CA LYS A 203 25.60 -10.07 5.71
C LYS A 203 24.70 -9.49 6.81
N GLN A 204 24.64 -10.13 7.98
CA GLN A 204 23.93 -9.60 9.15
C GLN A 204 24.55 -8.28 9.62
N LEU A 205 25.87 -8.22 9.79
CA LEU A 205 26.57 -6.99 10.16
C LEU A 205 26.32 -5.85 9.14
N PHE A 206 26.36 -6.15 7.85
CA PHE A 206 26.02 -5.20 6.78
C PHE A 206 24.58 -4.67 6.92
N ASN A 207 23.61 -5.56 7.16
CA ASN A 207 22.20 -5.20 7.26
C ASN A 207 21.88 -4.39 8.53
N GLU A 208 22.58 -4.66 9.64
CA GLU A 208 22.49 -3.87 10.86
C GLU A 208 22.96 -2.43 10.65
N PHE A 209 24.00 -2.22 9.84
CA PHE A 209 24.49 -0.89 9.49
C PHE A 209 23.57 -0.17 8.48
N ALA A 210 22.83 -0.93 7.66
CA ALA A 210 21.86 -0.45 6.68
C ALA A 210 22.41 0.70 5.79
N PRO A 211 23.49 0.46 5.02
CA PRO A 211 24.16 1.51 4.26
C PRO A 211 23.29 2.10 3.15
N HIS A 212 23.62 3.33 2.77
CA HIS A 212 23.08 4.02 1.61
C HIS A 212 24.02 3.89 0.40
N VAL A 213 25.33 3.82 0.65
CA VAL A 213 26.38 3.67 -0.35
C VAL A 213 27.27 2.49 0.02
N VAL A 214 27.66 1.67 -0.96
CA VAL A 214 28.42 0.44 -0.77
C VAL A 214 29.55 0.37 -1.80
N VAL A 215 30.75 0.00 -1.37
CA VAL A 215 31.92 -0.22 -2.23
C VAL A 215 32.47 -1.62 -1.97
N ASP A 216 32.62 -2.38 -3.05
CA ASP A 216 33.11 -3.75 -3.04
C ASP A 216 34.40 -3.81 -3.88
N MET A 217 35.54 -4.04 -3.21
CA MET A 217 36.87 -3.97 -3.83
C MET A 217 37.39 -5.35 -4.24
N HIS A 218 37.76 -5.46 -5.51
CA HIS A 218 38.28 -6.67 -6.16
C HIS A 218 39.48 -6.32 -7.04
N GLU A 219 40.10 -7.35 -7.62
CA GLU A 219 41.07 -7.20 -8.70
C GLU A 219 40.73 -8.06 -9.93
N TYR A 220 41.05 -7.56 -11.12
CA TYR A 220 40.86 -8.31 -12.36
C TYR A 220 42.15 -9.01 -12.82
N GLY A 221 41.97 -10.03 -13.67
CA GLY A 221 43.01 -10.80 -14.35
C GLY A 221 43.95 -9.93 -15.17
N ALA A 222 45.06 -9.53 -14.57
CA ALA A 222 46.00 -8.57 -15.15
C ALA A 222 46.60 -9.09 -16.47
N SER A 223 47.00 -10.36 -16.50
CA SER A 223 47.70 -11.01 -17.61
C SER A 223 46.78 -11.60 -18.70
N SER A 224 45.46 -11.40 -18.59
CA SER A 224 44.47 -11.91 -19.54
C SER A 224 44.71 -11.37 -20.96
N LYS A 225 44.70 -12.28 -21.93
CA LYS A 225 44.98 -11.99 -23.35
C LYS A 225 43.71 -12.04 -24.19
N TYR A 226 43.54 -11.05 -25.05
CA TYR A 226 42.43 -10.91 -25.98
C TYR A 226 42.98 -10.76 -27.40
N GLY A 227 43.44 -11.88 -27.95
CA GLY A 227 44.26 -11.91 -29.15
C GLY A 227 45.63 -11.32 -28.87
N ARG A 228 45.99 -10.24 -29.58
CA ARG A 228 47.25 -9.50 -29.36
C ARG A 228 47.17 -8.41 -28.27
N TYR A 229 46.00 -8.26 -27.65
CA TYR A 229 45.72 -7.18 -26.72
C TYR A 229 45.65 -7.65 -25.26
N GLN A 230 45.92 -6.73 -24.34
CA GLN A 230 45.77 -6.86 -22.89
C GLN A 230 45.08 -5.62 -22.33
N GLN A 231 44.36 -5.74 -21.21
CA GLN A 231 43.68 -4.62 -20.58
C GLN A 231 44.65 -3.47 -20.21
N ALA A 232 44.29 -2.24 -20.59
CA ALA A 232 45.09 -1.04 -20.31
C ALA A 232 44.66 -0.31 -19.02
N ALA A 233 43.46 -0.56 -18.52
CA ALA A 233 42.92 0.16 -17.38
C ALA A 233 43.75 -0.07 -16.11
N ASP A 234 43.79 0.92 -15.23
CA ASP A 234 44.30 0.79 -13.86
C ASP A 234 43.19 0.30 -12.92
N GLY A 235 41.98 0.79 -13.16
CA GLY A 235 40.77 0.39 -12.44
C GLY A 235 39.59 0.21 -13.37
N LEU A 236 38.82 -0.83 -13.11
CA LEU A 236 37.52 -1.08 -13.72
C LEU A 236 36.44 -0.87 -12.67
N PHE A 237 35.27 -0.34 -13.04
CA PHE A 237 34.17 -0.24 -12.08
C PHE A 237 32.80 -0.41 -12.71
N SER A 238 31.82 -0.78 -11.89
CA SER A 238 30.42 -0.84 -12.30
C SER A 238 29.47 -0.64 -11.14
N ALA A 239 28.42 0.16 -11.36
CA ALA A 239 27.32 0.28 -10.42
C ALA A 239 26.40 -0.95 -10.46
N ALA A 240 25.60 -1.16 -9.41
CA ALA A 240 24.53 -2.16 -9.41
C ALA A 240 23.44 -1.82 -10.44
N LYS A 241 22.98 -2.83 -11.19
CA LYS A 241 22.12 -2.66 -12.38
C LYS A 241 20.81 -3.44 -12.35
N ASN A 242 20.62 -4.32 -11.36
CA ASN A 242 19.40 -5.11 -11.25
C ASN A 242 18.15 -4.23 -11.30
N LEU A 243 17.19 -4.59 -12.16
CA LEU A 243 16.03 -3.75 -12.44
C LEU A 243 15.04 -3.65 -11.26
N ASN A 244 15.16 -4.53 -10.26
CA ASN A 244 14.41 -4.44 -9.00
C ASN A 244 15.03 -3.42 -8.00
N ILE A 245 16.12 -2.73 -8.37
CA ILE A 245 16.63 -1.55 -7.68
C ILE A 245 15.90 -0.32 -8.22
N ASN A 246 15.45 0.56 -7.33
CA ASN A 246 14.76 1.79 -7.68
C ASN A 246 15.48 2.55 -8.80
N LYS A 247 14.73 2.97 -9.82
CA LYS A 247 15.26 3.64 -11.01
C LYS A 247 16.07 4.89 -10.66
N GLY A 248 15.61 5.69 -9.70
CA GLY A 248 16.31 6.91 -9.27
C GLY A 248 17.68 6.61 -8.65
N ILE A 249 17.78 5.52 -7.87
CA ILE A 249 19.06 5.06 -7.31
C ILE A 249 20.02 4.64 -8.42
N ARG A 250 19.56 3.81 -9.37
CA ARG A 250 20.38 3.37 -10.52
C ARG A 250 20.85 4.55 -11.37
N GLU A 251 19.96 5.50 -11.63
CA GLU A 251 20.31 6.71 -12.38
C GLU A 251 21.33 7.59 -11.64
N LEU A 252 21.21 7.73 -10.33
CA LEU A 252 22.17 8.49 -9.53
C LEU A 252 23.55 7.81 -9.54
N SER A 253 23.58 6.47 -9.46
CA SER A 253 24.84 5.71 -9.59
C SER A 253 25.54 5.99 -10.92
N GLU A 254 24.84 5.95 -12.05
CA GLU A 254 25.46 6.13 -13.38
C GLU A 254 25.75 7.61 -13.70
N LYS A 255 24.82 8.52 -13.39
CA LYS A 255 24.92 9.93 -13.82
C LYS A 255 25.80 10.78 -12.91
N LEU A 256 25.89 10.44 -11.61
CA LEU A 256 26.69 11.18 -10.64
C LEU A 256 27.95 10.41 -10.25
N PHE A 257 27.80 9.22 -9.67
CA PHE A 257 28.93 8.50 -9.08
C PHE A 257 29.89 7.96 -10.14
N ALA A 258 29.43 7.18 -11.12
CA ALA A 258 30.28 6.59 -12.16
C ALA A 258 31.10 7.67 -12.92
N LYS A 259 30.46 8.79 -13.29
CA LYS A 259 31.16 9.92 -13.91
C LYS A 259 32.16 10.59 -12.98
N GLY A 260 31.83 10.70 -11.68
CA GLY A 260 32.73 11.28 -10.68
C GLY A 260 33.96 10.43 -10.43
N ILE A 261 33.81 9.10 -10.37
CA ILE A 261 34.92 8.14 -10.23
C ILE A 261 35.86 8.27 -11.43
N GLY A 262 35.32 8.25 -12.66
CA GLY A 262 36.12 8.41 -13.87
C GLY A 262 36.91 9.72 -13.89
N LYS A 263 36.28 10.85 -13.52
CA LYS A 263 36.98 12.14 -13.39
C LYS A 263 38.09 12.14 -12.35
N ALA A 264 37.90 11.43 -11.23
CA ALA A 264 38.93 11.31 -10.21
C ALA A 264 40.11 10.48 -10.71
N MET A 265 39.85 9.38 -11.42
CA MET A 265 40.89 8.56 -12.07
C MET A 265 41.67 9.38 -13.11
N ASP A 266 40.98 10.11 -13.99
CA ASP A 266 41.60 10.97 -15.01
C ASP A 266 42.52 12.02 -14.37
N LYS A 267 42.09 12.63 -13.25
CA LYS A 267 42.87 13.65 -12.53
C LYS A 267 44.21 13.11 -12.00
N GLU A 268 44.23 11.86 -11.54
CA GLU A 268 45.42 11.21 -11.00
C GLU A 268 46.26 10.50 -12.09
N GLY A 269 45.91 10.68 -13.37
CA GLY A 269 46.61 10.05 -14.49
C GLY A 269 46.42 8.52 -14.55
N LEU A 270 45.28 8.04 -14.05
CA LEU A 270 44.91 6.63 -14.00
C LEU A 270 43.86 6.32 -15.08
N ARG A 271 44.10 5.27 -15.86
CA ARG A 271 43.18 4.80 -16.91
C ARG A 271 42.04 4.03 -16.27
N TRP A 272 40.84 4.17 -16.81
CA TRP A 272 39.67 3.45 -16.31
C TRP A 272 38.73 3.07 -17.44
N GLU A 273 37.99 1.99 -17.22
CA GLU A 273 36.94 1.51 -18.12
C GLU A 273 35.79 0.90 -17.27
N PRO A 274 34.56 0.82 -17.79
CA PRO A 274 33.52 -0.03 -17.23
C PRO A 274 34.00 -1.46 -17.00
N TYR A 275 33.62 -2.06 -15.88
CA TYR A 275 33.94 -3.46 -15.61
C TYR A 275 33.26 -4.40 -16.61
N VAL A 276 34.07 -5.30 -17.16
CA VAL A 276 33.70 -6.25 -18.20
C VAL A 276 34.28 -7.63 -17.91
N THR A 277 33.59 -8.66 -18.38
CA THR A 277 34.11 -10.02 -18.50
C THR A 277 34.19 -10.40 -19.97
N GLY A 278 35.07 -11.34 -20.32
CA GLY A 278 35.21 -11.80 -21.70
C GLY A 278 36.10 -13.02 -21.81
N ALA A 279 35.88 -13.80 -22.86
CA ALA A 279 36.73 -14.96 -23.16
C ALA A 279 38.14 -14.50 -23.54
N THR A 280 39.15 -15.16 -22.98
CA THR A 280 40.55 -14.92 -23.32
C THR A 280 40.97 -15.82 -24.48
N SER A 281 41.81 -15.31 -25.38
CA SER A 281 42.43 -16.08 -26.45
C SER A 281 43.80 -15.50 -26.78
N ARG A 282 44.73 -16.35 -27.22
CA ARG A 282 46.04 -15.94 -27.74
C ARG A 282 46.08 -15.89 -29.28
N ASP A 283 44.99 -16.27 -29.94
CA ASP A 283 44.86 -16.19 -31.40
C ASP A 283 44.85 -14.73 -31.84
N LEU A 284 45.81 -14.33 -32.69
CA LEU A 284 45.95 -12.94 -33.15
C LEU A 284 44.77 -12.45 -34.00
N SER A 285 43.96 -13.36 -34.56
CA SER A 285 42.73 -13.04 -35.29
C SER A 285 41.51 -12.85 -34.37
N PHE A 286 41.66 -13.12 -33.07
CA PHE A 286 40.57 -13.04 -32.11
C PHE A 286 40.05 -11.61 -31.97
N VAL A 287 38.76 -11.42 -32.27
CA VAL A 287 38.05 -10.16 -32.00
C VAL A 287 37.58 -10.17 -30.54
N PRO A 288 38.08 -9.26 -29.68
CA PRO A 288 37.68 -9.21 -28.29
C PRO A 288 36.16 -9.05 -28.17
N THR A 289 35.57 -9.88 -27.32
CA THR A 289 34.15 -9.85 -27.01
C THR A 289 33.97 -9.70 -25.51
N PHE A 290 33.39 -8.57 -25.11
CA PHE A 290 33.20 -8.18 -23.72
C PHE A 290 31.71 -8.11 -23.37
N ALA A 291 31.37 -8.62 -22.21
CA ALA A 291 30.10 -8.39 -21.56
C ALA A 291 30.31 -7.44 -20.39
N GLU A 292 29.56 -6.34 -20.39
CA GLU A 292 29.47 -5.48 -19.22
C GLU A 292 28.86 -6.24 -18.05
N ALA A 293 29.28 -5.89 -16.84
CA ALA A 293 28.78 -6.49 -15.61
C ALA A 293 27.25 -6.62 -15.57
N GLY A 294 26.76 -7.84 -15.34
CA GLY A 294 25.33 -8.23 -15.40
C GLY A 294 24.43 -7.62 -14.33
N SER A 295 23.17 -8.02 -14.30
CA SER A 295 22.20 -7.69 -13.25
C SER A 295 22.11 -8.75 -12.15
N ASP A 296 22.92 -9.81 -12.24
CA ASP A 296 22.91 -11.00 -11.40
C ASP A 296 22.91 -10.66 -9.90
N ALA A 297 21.88 -11.09 -9.20
CA ALA A 297 21.68 -10.91 -7.77
C ALA A 297 22.64 -11.76 -6.92
N LYS A 298 23.20 -12.86 -7.46
CA LYS A 298 24.15 -13.72 -6.74
C LYS A 298 25.50 -13.05 -6.42
N ILE A 299 25.81 -11.94 -7.09
CA ILE A 299 27.06 -11.20 -6.95
C ILE A 299 26.90 -10.04 -5.95
N GLY A 300 27.92 -9.79 -5.13
CA GLY A 300 27.89 -8.82 -4.02
C GLY A 300 27.33 -7.46 -4.40
N ARG A 301 27.82 -6.89 -5.51
CA ARG A 301 27.36 -5.58 -6.03
C ARG A 301 25.84 -5.48 -6.16
N ASN A 302 25.19 -6.41 -6.85
CA ASN A 302 23.74 -6.35 -7.05
C ASN A 302 22.99 -6.85 -5.80
N ALA A 303 23.49 -7.86 -5.09
CA ALA A 303 22.88 -8.33 -3.85
C ALA A 303 22.79 -7.22 -2.80
N MET A 304 23.85 -6.43 -2.66
CA MET A 304 23.88 -5.26 -1.77
C MET A 304 23.03 -4.12 -2.36
N GLY A 305 23.08 -3.89 -3.67
CA GLY A 305 22.23 -2.89 -4.33
C GLY A 305 20.72 -3.14 -4.20
N LEU A 306 20.29 -4.41 -4.16
CA LEU A 306 18.89 -4.83 -3.97
C LEU A 306 18.32 -4.49 -2.58
N THR A 307 19.18 -4.12 -1.63
CA THR A 307 18.76 -3.43 -0.40
C THR A 307 18.39 -1.96 -0.64
N GLN A 308 18.25 -1.54 -1.90
CA GLN A 308 18.01 -0.16 -2.33
C GLN A 308 19.16 0.76 -1.91
N ALA A 309 20.39 0.36 -2.22
CA ALA A 309 21.61 1.12 -1.97
C ALA A 309 22.36 1.43 -3.27
N ILE A 310 23.12 2.52 -3.26
CA ILE A 310 24.09 2.84 -4.33
C ILE A 310 25.29 1.93 -4.12
N THR A 311 25.51 0.96 -5.01
CA THR A 311 26.60 -0.01 -4.84
C THR A 311 27.53 -0.01 -6.04
N PHE A 312 28.84 0.00 -5.77
CA PHE A 312 29.89 -0.11 -6.78
C PHE A 312 30.75 -1.35 -6.55
N LEU A 313 30.95 -2.11 -7.62
CA LEU A 313 32.09 -3.01 -7.77
C LEU A 313 33.24 -2.19 -8.33
N ILE A 314 34.40 -2.24 -7.68
CA ILE A 314 35.65 -1.72 -8.21
C ILE A 314 36.66 -2.85 -8.31
N GLU A 315 37.40 -2.87 -9.41
CA GLU A 315 38.24 -3.96 -9.85
C GLU A 315 39.58 -3.33 -10.27
N MET A 316 40.55 -3.31 -9.37
CA MET A 316 41.88 -2.84 -9.72
C MET A 316 42.58 -3.89 -10.57
N ARG A 317 43.56 -3.48 -11.36
CA ARG A 317 44.45 -4.45 -11.98
C ARG A 317 45.17 -5.25 -10.90
N GLY A 318 45.31 -6.58 -11.01
CA GLY A 318 46.42 -7.26 -10.31
C GLY A 318 46.35 -8.75 -9.95
N ILE A 319 45.30 -9.49 -10.30
CA ILE A 319 45.33 -10.97 -10.16
C ILE A 319 46.51 -11.53 -10.97
N GLY A 320 47.34 -12.35 -10.31
CA GLY A 320 48.41 -13.13 -10.96
C GLY A 320 49.72 -12.36 -11.18
N ILE A 321 49.87 -11.13 -10.66
CA ILE A 321 51.11 -10.34 -10.85
C ILE A 321 51.82 -9.92 -9.55
N ALA A 322 51.44 -10.50 -8.41
CA ALA A 322 52.17 -10.40 -7.14
C ALA A 322 52.43 -8.95 -6.71
N ASP A 323 53.69 -8.51 -6.60
CA ASP A 323 54.14 -7.18 -6.17
C ASP A 323 54.36 -6.18 -7.33
N GLN A 324 54.21 -6.62 -8.58
CA GLN A 324 54.47 -5.79 -9.76
C GLN A 324 53.54 -4.56 -9.80
N GLU A 325 54.11 -3.36 -9.94
CA GLU A 325 53.37 -2.07 -9.94
C GLU A 325 52.38 -1.90 -8.76
N PHE A 326 52.67 -2.49 -7.60
CA PHE A 326 51.74 -2.53 -6.48
C PHE A 326 51.31 -1.14 -5.97
N GLN A 327 52.22 -0.15 -6.02
CA GLN A 327 51.91 1.23 -5.68
C GLN A 327 50.82 1.82 -6.56
N ARG A 328 50.94 1.69 -7.89
CA ARG A 328 49.95 2.24 -8.83
C ARG A 328 48.59 1.55 -8.67
N ARG A 329 48.58 0.24 -8.45
CA ARG A 329 47.35 -0.54 -8.19
C ARG A 329 46.63 -0.07 -6.93
N THR A 330 47.39 0.13 -5.86
CA THR A 330 46.84 0.63 -4.59
C THR A 330 46.35 2.09 -4.74
N ALA A 331 47.08 2.93 -5.47
CA ALA A 331 46.65 4.29 -5.78
C ALA A 331 45.34 4.32 -6.58
N ALA A 332 45.14 3.39 -7.52
CA ALA A 332 43.88 3.27 -8.25
C ALA A 332 42.70 2.88 -7.36
N GLY A 333 42.88 1.90 -6.48
CA GLY A 333 41.86 1.52 -5.51
C GLY A 333 41.51 2.64 -4.53
N LEU A 334 42.54 3.32 -3.98
CA LEU A 334 42.37 4.49 -3.10
C LEU A 334 41.61 5.63 -3.81
N THR A 335 41.95 5.91 -5.07
CA THR A 335 41.30 6.96 -5.86
C THR A 335 39.82 6.66 -6.07
N MET A 336 39.48 5.44 -6.49
CA MET A 336 38.08 5.04 -6.70
C MET A 336 37.29 5.06 -5.40
N ALA A 337 37.76 4.38 -4.34
CA ALA A 337 37.05 4.31 -3.06
C ALA A 337 36.94 5.69 -2.39
N GLY A 338 38.03 6.48 -2.38
CA GLY A 338 38.05 7.83 -1.85
C GLY A 338 37.10 8.78 -2.60
N SER A 339 37.06 8.72 -3.93
CA SER A 339 36.15 9.54 -4.73
C SER A 339 34.67 9.21 -4.45
N ILE A 340 34.32 7.94 -4.21
CA ILE A 340 32.95 7.55 -3.85
C ILE A 340 32.56 8.17 -2.51
N VAL A 341 33.46 8.15 -1.51
CA VAL A 341 33.24 8.81 -0.22
C VAL A 341 33.05 10.33 -0.40
N GLU A 342 33.90 10.97 -1.20
CA GLU A 342 33.81 12.41 -1.47
C GLU A 342 32.51 12.79 -2.19
N ILE A 343 32.12 12.04 -3.21
CA ILE A 343 30.88 12.26 -3.95
C ILE A 343 29.68 12.11 -3.01
N ALA A 344 29.67 11.06 -2.18
CA ALA A 344 28.62 10.84 -1.19
C ALA A 344 28.52 11.99 -0.17
N ALA A 345 29.66 12.45 0.35
CA ALA A 345 29.70 13.54 1.33
C ALA A 345 29.28 14.88 0.75
N ASN A 346 29.78 15.22 -0.44
CA ASN A 346 29.48 16.50 -1.11
C ASN A 346 28.03 16.59 -1.61
N ASN A 347 27.36 15.44 -1.82
CA ASN A 347 25.98 15.37 -2.33
C ASN A 347 25.02 14.71 -1.32
N ALA A 348 25.33 14.77 -0.02
CA ALA A 348 24.64 13.97 0.99
C ALA A 348 23.11 14.13 1.01
N GLN A 349 22.60 15.35 0.85
CA GLN A 349 21.16 15.60 0.79
C GLN A 349 20.51 14.93 -0.43
N GLN A 350 21.15 14.99 -1.60
CA GLN A 350 20.65 14.34 -2.82
C GLN A 350 20.69 12.82 -2.69
N VAL A 351 21.78 12.28 -2.13
CA VAL A 351 21.93 10.84 -1.88
C VAL A 351 20.84 10.35 -0.93
N LEU A 352 20.67 10.98 0.24
CA LEU A 352 19.63 10.62 1.21
C LEU A 352 18.23 10.75 0.61
N GLY A 353 17.92 11.87 -0.04
CA GLY A 353 16.62 12.09 -0.67
C GLY A 353 16.29 11.05 -1.74
N THR A 354 17.28 10.68 -2.55
CA THR A 354 17.11 9.68 -3.63
C THR A 354 16.97 8.27 -3.07
N VAL A 355 17.80 7.89 -2.09
CA VAL A 355 17.80 6.55 -1.51
C VAL A 355 16.58 6.36 -0.61
N GLU A 356 16.34 7.22 0.37
CA GLU A 356 15.20 7.08 1.30
C GLU A 356 13.84 7.32 0.61
N GLY A 357 13.76 8.30 -0.30
CA GLY A 357 12.60 8.49 -1.17
C GLY A 357 12.40 7.30 -2.12
N GLY A 358 13.50 6.77 -2.66
CA GLY A 358 13.53 5.56 -3.48
C GLY A 358 13.01 4.33 -2.73
N ILE A 359 13.42 4.12 -1.49
CA ILE A 359 12.92 3.07 -0.60
C ILE A 359 11.42 3.24 -0.34
N SER A 360 10.96 4.46 0.01
CA SER A 360 9.54 4.73 0.26
C SER A 360 8.68 4.44 -0.97
N SER A 361 9.13 4.88 -2.14
CA SER A 361 8.46 4.63 -3.42
C SER A 361 8.49 3.15 -3.81
N PHE A 362 9.61 2.45 -3.61
CA PHE A 362 9.74 1.02 -3.86
C PHE A 362 8.82 0.18 -2.96
N ILE A 363 8.67 0.52 -1.68
CA ILE A 363 7.75 -0.16 -0.75
C ILE A 363 6.30 -0.01 -1.19
N LYS A 364 5.91 1.19 -1.66
CA LYS A 364 4.54 1.52 -2.11
C LYS A 364 4.24 1.07 -3.54
N SER A 365 5.27 0.73 -4.32
CA SER A 365 5.14 0.44 -5.74
C SER A 365 4.32 -0.83 -5.99
N LYS A 366 3.41 -0.73 -6.97
CA LYS A 366 2.64 -1.83 -7.54
C LYS A 366 3.16 -2.28 -8.90
N GLU A 367 4.25 -1.67 -9.37
CA GLU A 367 4.88 -2.04 -10.63
C GLU A 367 5.24 -3.52 -10.64
N PRO A 368 5.19 -4.19 -11.81
CA PRO A 368 5.65 -5.57 -11.95
C PRO A 368 7.09 -5.76 -11.45
N ILE A 369 7.35 -6.91 -10.86
CA ILE A 369 8.71 -7.33 -10.54
C ILE A 369 9.39 -7.86 -11.80
N VAL A 370 10.71 -7.66 -11.90
CA VAL A 370 11.52 -8.18 -13.00
C VAL A 370 12.14 -9.50 -12.56
N ILE A 371 11.96 -10.55 -13.35
CA ILE A 371 12.46 -11.90 -13.05
C ILE A 371 13.70 -12.19 -13.88
N THR A 372 13.66 -11.92 -15.18
CA THR A 372 14.84 -12.03 -16.05
C THR A 372 14.97 -10.79 -16.90
N ASP A 373 16.17 -10.55 -17.40
CA ASP A 373 16.49 -9.41 -18.25
C ASP A 373 17.46 -9.78 -19.36
N SER A 374 17.76 -8.81 -20.22
CA SER A 374 18.56 -8.98 -21.42
C SER A 374 19.53 -7.82 -21.63
N THR A 375 20.58 -8.11 -22.39
CA THR A 375 21.67 -7.18 -22.71
C THR A 375 21.65 -6.79 -24.18
N LYS A 376 22.07 -5.55 -24.47
CA LYS A 376 22.14 -5.06 -25.86
C LYS A 376 23.54 -5.28 -26.41
N ARG A 377 23.64 -5.96 -27.55
CA ARG A 377 24.93 -6.18 -28.24
C ARG A 377 25.20 -5.08 -29.25
N GLY A 378 26.46 -4.67 -29.35
CA GLY A 378 26.94 -3.71 -30.33
C GLY A 378 28.47 -3.73 -30.41
N THR A 379 29.05 -2.69 -30.98
CA THR A 379 30.50 -2.50 -31.04
C THR A 379 30.87 -1.20 -30.33
N ARG A 380 31.96 -1.21 -29.56
CA ARG A 380 32.55 0.02 -29.00
C ARG A 380 34.06 -0.03 -29.05
N LEU A 381 34.70 1.13 -28.97
CA LEU A 381 36.13 1.20 -28.74
C LEU A 381 36.43 0.89 -27.27
N PHE A 382 37.49 0.13 -27.05
CA PHE A 382 37.98 -0.24 -25.72
C PHE A 382 39.48 0.02 -25.66
N GLN A 383 39.95 0.70 -24.62
CA GLN A 383 41.36 1.01 -24.47
C GLN A 383 42.14 -0.23 -24.00
N MET A 384 43.14 -0.66 -24.79
CA MET A 384 43.95 -1.85 -24.53
C MET A 384 45.41 -1.61 -24.88
N ILE A 385 46.31 -2.49 -24.41
CA ILE A 385 47.73 -2.51 -24.74
C ILE A 385 47.96 -3.59 -25.79
N ASP A 386 48.55 -3.26 -26.93
CA ASP A 386 49.12 -4.27 -27.82
C ASP A 386 50.42 -4.77 -27.18
N TYR A 387 50.37 -5.98 -26.60
CA TYR A 387 51.52 -6.50 -25.86
C TYR A 387 52.69 -6.90 -26.78
N THR A 388 52.53 -6.85 -28.10
CA THR A 388 53.62 -7.12 -29.05
C THR A 388 54.56 -5.93 -29.25
N ASN A 389 54.11 -4.70 -28.98
CA ASN A 389 54.91 -3.49 -29.12
C ASN A 389 54.80 -2.50 -27.94
N GLY A 390 53.89 -2.76 -26.97
CA GLY A 390 53.69 -1.94 -25.78
C GLY A 390 52.82 -0.70 -25.97
N SER A 391 52.25 -0.47 -27.16
CA SER A 391 51.42 0.72 -27.43
C SER A 391 50.01 0.60 -26.84
N VAL A 392 49.49 1.73 -26.35
CA VAL A 392 48.08 1.87 -25.93
C VAL A 392 47.23 2.20 -27.16
N VAL A 393 46.26 1.35 -27.45
CA VAL A 393 45.41 1.43 -28.64
C VAL A 393 43.92 1.35 -28.27
N HIS A 394 43.06 1.89 -29.13
CA HIS A 394 41.61 1.75 -29.01
C HIS A 394 41.13 0.67 -29.97
N VAL A 395 40.67 -0.45 -29.43
CA VAL A 395 40.29 -1.62 -30.22
C VAL A 395 38.77 -1.67 -30.33
N PRO A 396 38.20 -1.85 -31.54
CA PRO A 396 36.78 -2.15 -31.67
C PRO A 396 36.51 -3.55 -31.11
N VAL A 397 35.66 -3.62 -30.09
CA VAL A 397 35.27 -4.86 -29.42
C VAL A 397 33.79 -5.14 -29.61
N ASN A 398 33.42 -6.41 -29.72
CA ASN A 398 32.03 -6.82 -29.59
C ASN A 398 31.61 -6.62 -28.13
N PHE A 399 30.57 -5.84 -27.89
CA PHE A 399 30.23 -5.39 -26.55
C PHE A 399 28.76 -5.67 -26.22
N ALA A 400 28.51 -6.45 -25.16
CA ALA A 400 27.18 -6.64 -24.59
C ALA A 400 27.00 -5.67 -23.42
N SER A 401 26.20 -4.62 -23.64
CA SER A 401 25.93 -3.56 -22.67
C SER A 401 24.73 -3.86 -21.78
N THR A 402 24.88 -3.57 -20.49
CA THR A 402 23.86 -3.58 -19.44
C THR A 402 23.50 -2.17 -18.97
N THR A 403 23.97 -1.13 -19.66
CA THR A 403 23.71 0.27 -19.33
C THR A 403 22.89 0.95 -20.46
N PRO A 404 21.55 0.89 -20.43
CA PRO A 404 20.68 0.23 -19.44
C PRO A 404 20.29 -1.22 -19.81
N THR A 405 20.08 -2.04 -18.79
CA THR A 405 19.47 -3.38 -18.88
C THR A 405 17.99 -3.30 -19.27
N THR A 406 17.48 -4.30 -20.00
CA THR A 406 16.08 -4.38 -20.46
C THR A 406 15.39 -5.62 -19.89
N ALA A 407 14.24 -5.47 -19.23
CA ALA A 407 13.48 -6.59 -18.69
C ALA A 407 13.04 -7.55 -19.81
N ASN A 408 13.15 -8.86 -19.54
CA ASN A 408 12.77 -9.93 -20.45
C ASN A 408 11.50 -10.62 -19.95
N LEU A 409 11.49 -11.01 -18.67
CA LEU A 409 10.31 -11.57 -17.99
C LEU A 409 9.96 -10.70 -16.79
N THR A 410 8.70 -10.30 -16.71
CA THR A 410 8.13 -9.60 -15.55
C THR A 410 6.89 -10.31 -15.05
N ARG A 411 6.60 -10.19 -13.76
CA ARG A 411 5.33 -10.65 -13.17
C ARG A 411 4.68 -9.57 -12.31
N PRO A 412 3.36 -9.62 -12.13
CA PRO A 412 2.70 -8.81 -11.12
C PRO A 412 3.38 -8.98 -9.76
N ARG A 413 3.59 -7.87 -9.04
CA ARG A 413 4.22 -7.93 -7.73
C ARG A 413 3.26 -8.58 -6.71
N PRO A 414 3.62 -9.70 -6.07
CA PRO A 414 2.80 -10.27 -5.02
C PRO A 414 2.76 -9.35 -3.80
N GLU A 415 1.71 -9.40 -2.98
CA GLU A 415 1.68 -8.71 -1.68
C GLU A 415 2.64 -9.38 -0.69
N ALA A 416 2.74 -10.71 -0.76
CA ALA A 416 3.67 -11.50 0.04
C ALA A 416 4.02 -12.83 -0.65
N TYR A 417 5.14 -13.42 -0.26
CA TYR A 417 5.43 -14.83 -0.48
C TYR A 417 5.01 -15.64 0.75
N LEU A 418 4.37 -16.78 0.54
CA LEU A 418 4.00 -17.72 1.58
C LEU A 418 4.85 -18.97 1.44
N ILE A 419 5.65 -19.25 2.47
CA ILE A 419 6.61 -20.35 2.51
C ILE A 419 6.12 -21.35 3.57
N PRO A 420 5.77 -22.60 3.19
CA PRO A 420 5.35 -23.61 4.15
C PRO A 420 6.41 -23.90 5.21
N VAL A 421 5.97 -24.30 6.41
CA VAL A 421 6.86 -24.60 7.56
C VAL A 421 8.00 -25.59 7.24
N GLY A 422 7.79 -26.51 6.29
CA GLY A 422 8.82 -27.46 5.85
C GLY A 422 10.04 -26.82 5.16
N TRP A 423 9.94 -25.54 4.77
CA TRP A 423 10.98 -24.79 4.06
C TRP A 423 11.59 -23.68 4.94
N ALA A 424 11.75 -23.92 6.24
CA ALA A 424 12.27 -22.95 7.21
C ALA A 424 13.66 -22.40 6.86
N ASP A 425 14.55 -23.20 6.25
CA ASP A 425 15.88 -22.72 5.82
C ASP A 425 15.78 -21.57 4.78
N LEU A 426 14.74 -21.54 3.94
CA LEU A 426 14.51 -20.41 3.03
C LEU A 426 14.17 -19.14 3.80
N ALA A 427 13.30 -19.25 4.81
CA ALA A 427 12.93 -18.15 5.69
C ALA A 427 14.15 -17.60 6.46
N ASP A 428 15.04 -18.47 6.94
CA ASP A 428 16.27 -18.09 7.62
C ASP A 428 17.23 -17.33 6.68
N ARG A 429 17.43 -17.81 5.45
CA ARG A 429 18.27 -17.13 4.44
C ARG A 429 17.72 -15.75 4.08
N LEU A 430 16.39 -15.61 3.96
CA LEU A 430 15.75 -14.31 3.72
C LEU A 430 15.93 -13.37 4.91
N THR A 431 15.83 -13.88 6.14
CA THR A 431 16.08 -13.10 7.36
C THR A 431 17.54 -12.61 7.43
N VAL A 432 18.51 -13.46 7.12
CA VAL A 432 19.94 -13.09 6.99
C VAL A 432 20.13 -12.01 5.91
N SER A 433 19.36 -12.09 4.83
CA SER A 433 19.33 -11.08 3.76
C SER A 433 18.66 -9.75 4.18
N GLY A 434 18.21 -9.64 5.43
CA GLY A 434 17.62 -8.44 6.02
C GLY A 434 16.14 -8.25 5.68
N LEU A 435 15.47 -9.30 5.18
CA LEU A 435 14.01 -9.27 5.05
C LEU A 435 13.36 -9.53 6.42
N LYS A 436 12.26 -8.81 6.66
CA LYS A 436 11.31 -9.15 7.71
C LYS A 436 10.48 -10.35 7.23
N VAL A 437 10.59 -11.44 7.97
CA VAL A 437 9.86 -12.69 7.78
C VAL A 437 8.93 -12.88 8.98
N GLU A 438 7.63 -13.01 8.73
CA GLU A 438 6.64 -13.28 9.77
C GLU A 438 6.43 -14.79 9.90
N THR A 439 6.57 -15.34 11.11
CA THR A 439 6.12 -16.71 11.40
C THR A 439 4.65 -16.69 11.81
N LEU A 440 3.82 -17.42 11.09
CA LEU A 440 2.38 -17.44 11.30
C LEU A 440 2.02 -18.20 12.57
N SER A 441 1.35 -17.55 13.53
CA SER A 441 0.92 -18.19 14.78
C SER A 441 -0.32 -19.08 14.63
N LYS A 442 -0.99 -19.03 13.47
CA LYS A 442 -2.19 -19.79 13.12
C LYS A 442 -2.09 -20.28 11.67
N PRO A 443 -2.83 -21.33 11.28
CA PRO A 443 -2.93 -21.71 9.88
C PRO A 443 -3.41 -20.55 9.00
N TRP A 444 -2.90 -20.47 7.79
CA TRP A 444 -3.33 -19.47 6.80
C TRP A 444 -4.04 -20.18 5.65
N SER A 445 -5.22 -19.70 5.29
CA SER A 445 -6.02 -20.20 4.17
C SER A 445 -6.40 -19.07 3.23
N GLY A 446 -6.27 -19.28 1.93
CA GLY A 446 -6.64 -18.28 0.94
C GLY A 446 -6.25 -18.66 -0.48
N THR A 447 -6.67 -17.82 -1.42
CA THR A 447 -6.24 -17.93 -2.81
C THR A 447 -4.79 -17.47 -2.92
N VAL A 448 -3.98 -18.26 -3.60
CA VAL A 448 -2.63 -17.91 -4.01
C VAL A 448 -2.45 -18.14 -5.50
N GLU A 449 -1.44 -17.52 -6.07
CA GLU A 449 -0.83 -17.96 -7.32
C GLU A 449 0.25 -19.00 -6.97
N SER A 450 0.01 -20.23 -7.42
CA SER A 450 0.97 -21.33 -7.39
C SER A 450 1.69 -21.38 -8.73
N LEU A 451 2.97 -21.75 -8.74
CA LEU A 451 3.77 -21.86 -9.96
C LEU A 451 4.02 -23.35 -10.26
N ASN A 452 3.53 -23.84 -11.39
CA ASN A 452 3.79 -25.19 -11.86
C ASN A 452 4.97 -25.19 -12.81
N ILE A 453 5.92 -26.09 -12.62
CA ILE A 453 7.13 -26.16 -13.44
C ILE A 453 6.82 -26.83 -14.78
N THR A 454 7.03 -26.12 -15.88
CA THR A 454 6.76 -26.57 -17.25
C THR A 454 8.00 -27.11 -17.96
N SER A 455 9.20 -26.82 -17.44
CA SER A 455 10.45 -27.45 -17.86
C SER A 455 11.50 -27.32 -16.77
N SER A 456 12.39 -28.30 -16.65
CA SER A 456 13.57 -28.22 -15.79
C SER A 456 14.79 -28.79 -16.53
N ALA A 457 15.90 -28.06 -16.55
CA ALA A 457 17.14 -28.46 -17.19
C ALA A 457 18.35 -28.22 -16.29
N LEU A 458 19.16 -29.25 -16.09
CA LEU A 458 20.39 -29.17 -15.29
C LEU A 458 21.59 -28.78 -16.14
N SER A 459 22.48 -27.97 -15.58
CA SER A 459 23.77 -27.62 -16.18
C SER A 459 24.70 -28.84 -16.27
N GLY A 460 25.50 -28.93 -17.33
CA GLY A 460 26.51 -29.99 -17.49
C GLY A 460 27.74 -29.86 -16.59
N SER A 461 27.80 -28.84 -15.73
CA SER A 461 28.94 -28.57 -14.85
C SER A 461 28.50 -28.03 -13.50
N TYR A 462 29.31 -28.28 -12.47
CA TYR A 462 29.15 -27.68 -11.15
C TYR A 462 29.43 -26.18 -11.18
N TYR A 463 28.65 -25.44 -10.39
CA TYR A 463 28.82 -24.03 -10.08
C TYR A 463 28.82 -23.88 -8.55
N GLU A 464 29.96 -23.55 -7.95
CA GLU A 464 30.06 -23.31 -6.50
C GLU A 464 29.41 -24.42 -5.66
N GLY A 465 29.77 -25.67 -5.94
CA GLY A 465 29.30 -26.85 -5.20
C GLY A 465 27.89 -27.34 -5.55
N VAL A 466 27.18 -26.69 -6.49
CA VAL A 466 25.83 -27.11 -6.92
C VAL A 466 25.73 -27.29 -8.44
N VAL A 467 24.81 -28.12 -8.90
CA VAL A 467 24.43 -28.19 -10.33
C VAL A 467 23.27 -27.21 -10.53
N LEU A 468 23.46 -26.20 -11.38
CA LEU A 468 22.42 -25.20 -11.62
C LEU A 468 21.25 -25.79 -12.38
N ALA A 469 20.04 -25.37 -12.03
CA ALA A 469 18.81 -25.66 -12.74
C ALA A 469 18.31 -24.42 -13.51
N THR A 470 17.84 -24.62 -14.72
CA THR A 470 17.02 -23.64 -15.45
C THR A 470 15.60 -24.17 -15.51
N VAL A 471 14.67 -23.43 -14.94
CA VAL A 471 13.26 -23.82 -14.90
C VAL A 471 12.39 -22.81 -15.63
N THR A 472 11.29 -23.28 -16.20
CA THR A 472 10.18 -22.43 -16.66
C THR A 472 8.94 -22.79 -15.86
N ALA A 473 8.06 -21.82 -15.60
CA ALA A 473 6.87 -22.07 -14.82
C ALA A 473 5.64 -21.35 -15.36
N GLU A 474 4.49 -21.99 -15.22
CA GLU A 474 3.18 -21.39 -15.45
C GLU A 474 2.50 -21.06 -14.12
N ALA A 475 1.80 -19.91 -14.09
CA ALA A 475 1.06 -19.48 -12.91
C ALA A 475 -0.36 -20.05 -12.92
N LYS A 476 -0.81 -20.54 -11.77
CA LYS A 476 -2.16 -21.06 -11.56
C LYS A 476 -2.74 -20.59 -10.23
N GLU A 477 -3.95 -20.02 -10.27
CA GLU A 477 -4.66 -19.70 -9.04
C GLU A 477 -5.18 -20.97 -8.34
N LYS A 478 -4.99 -21.03 -7.02
CA LYS A 478 -5.41 -22.18 -6.20
C LYS A 478 -5.76 -21.72 -4.80
N GLN A 479 -6.78 -22.35 -4.21
CA GLN A 479 -7.04 -22.25 -2.77
C GLN A 479 -6.12 -23.20 -2.03
N ILE A 480 -5.38 -22.70 -1.04
CA ILE A 480 -4.52 -23.52 -0.20
C ILE A 480 -4.78 -23.24 1.28
N THR A 481 -4.31 -24.16 2.12
CA THR A 481 -4.15 -23.93 3.55
C THR A 481 -2.76 -24.38 3.96
N VAL A 482 -1.99 -23.49 4.59
CA VAL A 482 -0.70 -23.82 5.20
C VAL A 482 -0.82 -23.84 6.73
N PRO A 483 -0.10 -24.72 7.43
CA PRO A 483 -0.20 -24.83 8.88
C PRO A 483 0.42 -23.61 9.59
N ALA A 484 0.08 -23.45 10.87
CA ALA A 484 0.82 -22.55 11.77
C ALA A 484 2.31 -22.92 11.78
N GLY A 485 3.18 -21.94 11.99
CA GLY A 485 4.63 -22.06 11.85
C GLY A 485 5.13 -21.84 10.43
N SER A 486 4.25 -21.76 9.42
CA SER A 486 4.62 -21.31 8.07
C SER A 486 5.01 -19.84 8.06
N PHE A 487 5.69 -19.38 7.02
CA PHE A 487 6.30 -18.05 6.96
C PHE A 487 5.64 -17.18 5.90
N LEU A 488 5.40 -15.91 6.25
CA LEU A 488 4.88 -14.89 5.35
C LEU A 488 5.95 -13.81 5.16
N VAL A 489 6.33 -13.56 3.91
CA VAL A 489 7.35 -12.56 3.55
C VAL A 489 6.68 -11.46 2.74
N SER A 490 6.30 -10.37 3.40
CA SER A 490 5.70 -9.23 2.72
C SER A 490 6.66 -8.65 1.68
N THR A 491 6.16 -8.27 0.51
CA THR A 491 6.97 -7.56 -0.48
C THR A 491 7.03 -6.06 -0.23
N ARG A 492 6.28 -5.53 0.75
CA ARG A 492 6.19 -4.10 1.09
C ARG A 492 7.31 -3.68 2.06
N GLN A 493 8.55 -3.97 1.70
CA GLN A 493 9.74 -3.67 2.51
C GLN A 493 10.97 -3.34 1.67
N LYS A 494 11.95 -2.67 2.29
CA LYS A 494 13.19 -2.17 1.65
C LYS A 494 13.92 -3.27 0.87
N ASN A 495 14.15 -4.43 1.50
CA ASN A 495 14.97 -5.50 0.93
C ASN A 495 14.17 -6.48 0.03
N ALA A 496 12.92 -6.18 -0.32
CA ALA A 496 12.07 -7.11 -1.08
C ALA A 496 12.62 -7.46 -2.48
N GLY A 497 13.50 -6.62 -3.05
CA GLY A 497 14.18 -6.94 -4.31
C GLY A 497 15.00 -8.22 -4.26
N LEU A 498 15.55 -8.58 -3.09
CA LEU A 498 16.25 -9.85 -2.90
C LEU A 498 15.29 -11.04 -2.95
N ALA A 499 14.10 -10.94 -2.34
CA ALA A 499 13.09 -11.99 -2.43
C ALA A 499 12.59 -12.20 -3.86
N PHE A 500 12.45 -11.14 -4.67
CA PHE A 500 12.03 -11.28 -6.07
C PHE A 500 13.02 -12.10 -6.90
N ASN A 501 14.32 -11.96 -6.64
CA ASN A 501 15.32 -12.74 -7.35
C ASN A 501 15.46 -14.15 -6.74
N ALA A 502 15.36 -14.29 -5.41
CA ALA A 502 15.57 -15.56 -4.73
C ALA A 502 14.38 -16.54 -4.84
N LEU A 503 13.14 -16.04 -4.87
CA LEU A 503 11.91 -16.84 -4.76
C LEU A 503 11.14 -16.98 -6.07
N GLU A 504 11.51 -16.27 -7.14
CA GLU A 504 10.91 -16.49 -8.46
C GLU A 504 11.70 -17.58 -9.19
N PRO A 505 11.11 -18.74 -9.50
CA PRO A 505 11.89 -19.92 -9.89
C PRO A 505 12.67 -19.72 -11.20
N GLU A 506 12.17 -18.93 -12.15
CA GLU A 506 12.89 -18.67 -13.41
C GLU A 506 14.00 -17.63 -13.32
N ASN A 507 14.14 -16.93 -12.18
CA ASN A 507 15.29 -16.04 -12.02
C ASN A 507 16.56 -16.90 -11.91
N ILE A 508 17.60 -16.54 -12.67
CA ILE A 508 18.87 -17.28 -12.76
C ILE A 508 19.65 -17.37 -11.44
N ASP A 509 19.25 -16.58 -10.44
CA ASP A 509 19.84 -16.53 -9.11
C ASP A 509 18.84 -16.97 -8.02
N SER A 510 17.79 -17.71 -8.41
CA SER A 510 16.77 -18.19 -7.48
C SER A 510 17.22 -19.43 -6.69
N TYR A 511 16.51 -19.73 -5.60
CA TYR A 511 16.68 -20.98 -4.88
C TYR A 511 16.36 -22.22 -5.72
N ALA A 512 15.49 -22.09 -6.73
CA ALA A 512 15.29 -23.14 -7.74
C ALA A 512 16.55 -23.30 -8.59
N SER A 513 17.10 -22.19 -9.11
CA SER A 513 18.31 -22.25 -9.96
C SER A 513 19.53 -22.80 -9.26
N PHE A 514 19.66 -22.60 -7.95
CA PHE A 514 20.74 -23.19 -7.17
C PHE A 514 20.44 -24.61 -6.66
N ASN A 515 19.30 -25.19 -7.05
CA ASN A 515 18.84 -26.50 -6.61
C ASN A 515 18.70 -26.62 -5.07
N ILE A 516 18.49 -25.49 -4.39
CA ILE A 516 18.11 -25.44 -2.97
C ILE A 516 16.66 -25.88 -2.82
N ILE A 517 15.83 -25.52 -3.80
CA ILE A 517 14.53 -26.12 -4.04
C ILE A 517 14.69 -26.99 -5.29
N PRO A 518 14.88 -28.32 -5.16
CA PRO A 518 14.96 -29.19 -6.31
C PRO A 518 13.59 -29.32 -6.98
N LEU A 519 13.56 -29.25 -8.31
CA LEU A 519 12.34 -29.24 -9.11
C LEU A 519 12.52 -30.02 -10.42
N GLU A 520 11.54 -30.84 -10.75
CA GLU A 520 11.37 -31.54 -12.02
C GLU A 520 10.21 -30.94 -12.83
N GLU A 521 10.14 -31.29 -14.12
CA GLU A 521 8.99 -30.93 -14.95
C GLU A 521 7.71 -31.57 -14.40
N GLY A 522 6.65 -30.76 -14.21
CA GLY A 522 5.39 -31.18 -13.61
C GLY A 522 5.26 -30.89 -12.12
N ASP A 523 6.34 -30.53 -11.43
CA ASP A 523 6.30 -30.20 -10.00
C ASP A 523 5.52 -28.90 -9.73
N GLU A 524 4.87 -28.85 -8.56
CA GLU A 524 4.32 -27.61 -8.00
C GLU A 524 5.41 -26.92 -7.15
N TYR A 525 5.72 -25.66 -7.47
CA TYR A 525 6.70 -24.88 -6.73
C TYR A 525 6.21 -24.62 -5.30
N PRO A 526 7.01 -24.89 -4.25
CA PRO A 526 6.53 -24.89 -2.87
C PRO A 526 6.41 -23.50 -2.24
N VAL A 527 6.78 -22.43 -2.95
CA VAL A 527 6.62 -21.05 -2.48
C VAL A 527 5.46 -20.41 -3.23
N TYR A 528 4.45 -19.99 -2.48
CA TYR A 528 3.23 -19.44 -3.06
C TYR A 528 3.27 -17.94 -3.12
N ARG A 529 2.73 -17.37 -4.20
CA ARG A 529 2.60 -15.92 -4.38
C ARG A 529 1.22 -15.51 -3.91
N VAL A 530 1.17 -14.74 -2.81
CA VAL A 530 -0.06 -14.09 -2.37
C VAL A 530 -0.23 -12.86 -3.28
N LEU A 531 -0.92 -13.04 -4.40
CA LEU A 531 -1.24 -11.92 -5.27
C LEU A 531 -2.11 -10.90 -4.52
N PRO A 532 -2.11 -9.62 -4.95
CA PRO A 532 -3.14 -8.69 -4.56
C PRO A 532 -4.48 -9.26 -5.03
N LEU A 533 -5.17 -9.99 -4.14
CA LEU A 533 -6.54 -10.37 -4.42
C LEU A 533 -7.31 -9.07 -4.61
N SER A 534 -8.05 -9.02 -5.71
CA SER A 534 -9.32 -8.29 -5.73
C SER A 534 -10.00 -8.42 -4.34
N PRO A 535 -10.64 -7.34 -3.86
CA PRO A 535 -10.41 -6.59 -2.61
C PRO A 535 -10.44 -7.32 -1.24
N ASN A 536 -10.00 -8.57 -1.12
CA ASN A 536 -10.36 -9.40 0.03
C ASN A 536 -9.23 -9.79 1.00
N LEU A 537 -7.97 -9.36 0.77
CA LEU A 537 -6.89 -9.50 1.76
C LEU A 537 -6.40 -8.14 2.24
N ASN A 538 -7.29 -7.45 2.96
CA ASN A 538 -6.89 -6.58 4.07
C ASN A 538 -7.76 -6.89 5.31
N ARG A 539 -8.11 -8.16 5.50
CA ARG A 539 -8.98 -8.60 6.60
C ARG A 539 -8.31 -8.50 7.98
N ALA A 540 -7.00 -8.24 8.05
CA ALA A 540 -6.26 -8.08 9.29
C ALA A 540 -5.93 -6.62 9.68
N SER A 541 -6.30 -5.61 8.88
CA SER A 541 -5.94 -4.21 9.17
C SER A 541 -7.05 -3.17 8.99
N VAL A 542 -8.26 -3.56 8.57
CA VAL A 542 -9.38 -2.62 8.53
C VAL A 542 -10.05 -2.59 9.91
N SER A 543 -9.73 -1.57 10.69
CA SER A 543 -10.36 -1.30 11.99
C SER A 543 -11.83 -0.87 11.86
N THR A 544 -12.32 -0.61 10.65
CA THR A 544 -13.71 -0.24 10.39
C THR A 544 -14.62 -1.47 10.45
N LEU A 545 -15.61 -1.46 11.34
CA LEU A 545 -16.67 -2.46 11.39
C LEU A 545 -17.64 -2.26 10.20
N HIS A 546 -17.45 -3.04 9.14
CA HIS A 546 -18.37 -3.02 8.01
C HIS A 546 -19.67 -3.78 8.31
N ALA A 547 -20.80 -3.32 7.73
CA ALA A 547 -22.11 -3.95 7.88
C ALA A 547 -22.11 -5.46 7.54
N LYS A 548 -21.29 -5.86 6.56
CA LYS A 548 -20.91 -7.25 6.32
C LYS A 548 -19.41 -7.41 6.54
N ILE A 549 -19.03 -7.91 7.72
CA ILE A 549 -17.62 -8.02 8.17
C ILE A 549 -16.75 -8.76 7.13
N ASN A 550 -17.27 -9.83 6.54
CA ASN A 550 -16.51 -10.69 5.62
C ASN A 550 -16.59 -10.24 4.16
N THR A 551 -17.29 -9.15 3.85
CA THR A 551 -17.48 -8.66 2.48
C THR A 551 -17.42 -7.14 2.48
N PRO A 552 -16.20 -6.56 2.58
CA PRO A 552 -16.04 -5.12 2.62
C PRO A 552 -16.58 -4.49 1.32
N PRO A 553 -17.24 -3.32 1.39
CA PRO A 553 -17.70 -2.61 0.21
C PRO A 553 -16.53 -2.07 -0.62
N PRO A 554 -16.74 -1.74 -1.92
CA PRO A 554 -15.74 -1.05 -2.72
C PRO A 554 -15.32 0.28 -2.06
N ARG A 555 -14.01 0.57 -2.06
CA ARG A 555 -13.50 1.86 -1.58
C ARG A 555 -13.69 2.92 -2.65
N ILE A 556 -14.40 4.01 -2.31
CA ILE A 556 -14.53 5.20 -3.16
C ILE A 556 -13.35 6.13 -2.88
N VAL A 557 -12.71 6.65 -3.93
CA VAL A 557 -11.53 7.54 -3.84
C VAL A 557 -11.79 8.95 -4.37
N LYS A 558 -12.86 9.13 -5.16
CA LYS A 558 -13.26 10.43 -5.71
C LYS A 558 -14.76 10.42 -6.02
N SER A 559 -15.39 11.59 -6.00
CA SER A 559 -16.76 11.78 -6.46
C SER A 559 -16.95 13.16 -7.08
N GLN A 560 -17.86 13.27 -8.05
CA GLN A 560 -18.18 14.52 -8.76
C GLN A 560 -19.58 14.42 -9.39
N GLY A 561 -20.45 15.41 -9.16
CA GLY A 561 -21.81 15.42 -9.72
C GLY A 561 -22.59 14.20 -9.24
N CYS A 562 -23.09 13.36 -10.16
CA CYS A 562 -23.76 12.10 -9.84
C CYS A 562 -22.83 10.86 -9.90
N TRP A 563 -21.52 11.04 -9.92
CA TRP A 563 -20.55 9.95 -10.13
C TRP A 563 -19.67 9.69 -8.93
N LEU A 564 -19.44 8.40 -8.65
CA LEU A 564 -18.43 7.89 -7.72
C LEU A 564 -17.31 7.20 -8.50
N GLU A 565 -16.07 7.33 -8.04
CA GLU A 565 -14.91 6.64 -8.60
C GLU A 565 -14.33 5.70 -7.56
N THR A 566 -14.24 4.41 -7.90
CA THR A 566 -13.68 3.39 -7.02
C THR A 566 -12.14 3.42 -7.04
N GLN A 567 -11.50 2.85 -6.02
CA GLN A 567 -10.03 2.68 -5.99
C GLN A 567 -9.50 1.89 -7.19
N GLN A 568 -10.36 1.09 -7.84
CA GLN A 568 -10.06 0.31 -9.04
C GLN A 568 -10.19 1.13 -10.35
N GLY A 569 -10.51 2.42 -10.28
CA GLY A 569 -10.51 3.34 -11.41
C GLY A 569 -11.76 3.34 -12.29
N HIS A 570 -12.80 2.56 -11.97
CA HIS A 570 -14.08 2.63 -12.70
C HIS A 570 -15.06 3.58 -12.01
N ARG A 571 -15.86 4.27 -12.83
CA ARG A 571 -16.88 5.23 -12.42
C ARG A 571 -18.25 4.55 -12.28
N ILE A 572 -18.93 4.80 -11.17
CA ILE A 572 -20.28 4.31 -10.86
C ILE A 572 -21.24 5.51 -10.87
N LEU A 573 -22.34 5.39 -11.61
CA LEU A 573 -23.44 6.34 -11.56
C LEU A 573 -24.20 6.15 -10.25
N ASP A 574 -24.18 7.17 -9.39
CA ASP A 574 -24.89 7.16 -8.12
C ASP A 574 -26.37 7.49 -8.32
N ALA A 575 -27.13 6.51 -8.79
CA ALA A 575 -28.57 6.60 -8.97
C ALA A 575 -29.35 6.64 -7.64
N SER A 576 -28.66 6.48 -6.50
CA SER A 576 -29.25 6.44 -5.16
C SER A 576 -28.99 7.71 -4.34
N SER A 577 -27.91 8.44 -4.62
CA SER A 577 -27.40 9.48 -3.73
C SER A 577 -27.13 8.95 -2.31
N GLY A 578 -26.66 7.70 -2.20
CA GLY A 578 -26.72 6.95 -0.95
C GLY A 578 -28.17 6.73 -0.50
N ALA A 579 -28.47 6.85 0.79
CA ALA A 579 -29.83 6.74 1.30
C ALA A 579 -30.68 8.00 1.03
N ALA A 580 -30.69 8.50 -0.22
CA ALA A 580 -31.23 9.81 -0.60
C ALA A 580 -30.56 11.01 0.12
N VAL A 581 -29.26 10.91 0.37
CA VAL A 581 -28.47 11.91 1.10
C VAL A 581 -27.95 13.00 0.16
N VAL A 582 -27.22 12.62 -0.88
CA VAL A 582 -26.45 13.53 -1.75
C VAL A 582 -27.35 14.27 -2.73
N SER A 583 -28.09 15.25 -2.22
CA SER A 583 -29.20 15.85 -2.95
C SER A 583 -28.77 16.89 -3.98
N ILE A 584 -27.65 17.59 -3.83
CA ILE A 584 -27.14 18.55 -4.83
C ILE A 584 -25.93 18.03 -5.63
N GLY A 585 -25.65 16.73 -5.54
CA GLY A 585 -24.48 16.12 -6.16
C GLY A 585 -23.20 16.30 -5.33
N HIS A 586 -22.16 15.60 -5.79
CA HIS A 586 -20.84 15.55 -5.15
C HIS A 586 -19.96 16.74 -5.57
N ASN A 587 -19.13 17.21 -4.63
CA ASN A 587 -18.04 18.17 -4.83
C ASN A 587 -18.45 19.61 -5.23
N GLU A 588 -19.53 20.14 -4.64
CA GLU A 588 -19.99 21.52 -4.82
C GLU A 588 -19.03 22.52 -4.14
N ALA A 589 -18.54 23.49 -4.91
CA ALA A 589 -17.59 24.50 -4.48
C ALA A 589 -18.17 25.46 -3.43
N ARG A 590 -19.40 25.96 -3.57
CA ARG A 590 -19.99 26.95 -2.63
C ARG A 590 -20.10 26.37 -1.22
N VAL A 591 -20.51 25.11 -1.10
CA VAL A 591 -20.64 24.43 0.20
C VAL A 591 -19.28 24.20 0.85
N LYS A 592 -18.25 23.78 0.08
CA LYS A 592 -16.89 23.63 0.60
C LYS A 592 -16.32 24.97 1.09
N GLN A 593 -16.59 26.05 0.36
CA GLN A 593 -16.16 27.40 0.75
C GLN A 593 -16.85 27.84 2.05
N ALA A 594 -18.16 27.60 2.19
CA ALA A 594 -18.89 27.91 3.42
C ALA A 594 -18.36 27.12 4.63
N ILE A 595 -18.03 25.83 4.45
CA ILE A 595 -17.40 25.00 5.50
C ILE A 595 -16.05 25.57 5.92
N ALA A 596 -15.17 25.88 4.96
CA ALA A 596 -13.85 26.44 5.25
C ALA A 596 -13.96 27.79 5.96
N ALA A 597 -14.82 28.69 5.48
CA ALA A 597 -15.03 30.00 6.08
C ALA A 597 -15.57 29.90 7.51
N GLN A 598 -16.49 28.98 7.79
CA GLN A 598 -17.01 28.78 9.14
C GLN A 598 -15.95 28.21 10.10
N LEU A 599 -15.07 27.32 9.61
CA LEU A 599 -13.95 26.79 10.40
C LEU A 599 -12.97 27.90 10.81
N ASP A 600 -12.73 28.88 9.94
CA ASP A 600 -11.87 30.04 10.23
C ASP A 600 -12.49 30.99 11.27
N GLN A 601 -13.83 31.02 11.38
CA GLN A 601 -14.54 31.88 12.34
C GLN A 601 -14.79 31.17 13.67
N VAL A 602 -15.64 30.15 13.67
CA VAL A 602 -16.03 29.38 14.86
C VAL A 602 -16.25 27.93 14.45
N ALA A 603 -15.28 27.07 14.76
CA ALA A 603 -15.39 25.64 14.51
C ALA A 603 -16.45 24.98 15.41
N TYR A 604 -16.52 25.39 16.68
CA TYR A 604 -17.41 24.82 17.68
C TYR A 604 -17.72 25.83 18.79
N CYS A 605 -18.98 25.86 19.24
CA CYS A 605 -19.39 26.44 20.51
C CYS A 605 -20.48 25.58 21.14
N TYR A 606 -20.56 25.57 22.47
CA TYR A 606 -21.58 24.80 23.17
C TYR A 606 -22.94 25.51 23.10
N ASN A 607 -23.82 25.02 22.22
CA ASN A 607 -25.07 25.67 21.84
C ASN A 607 -26.01 26.08 23.01
N PRO A 608 -26.10 25.32 24.12
CA PRO A 608 -26.92 25.76 25.26
C PRO A 608 -26.52 27.11 25.87
N PHE A 609 -25.28 27.59 25.64
CA PHE A 609 -24.80 28.88 26.17
C PHE A 609 -24.54 29.92 25.07
N PHE A 610 -24.31 29.49 23.83
CA PHE A 610 -23.86 30.34 22.74
C PHE A 610 -24.61 30.00 21.44
N THR A 611 -24.86 31.00 20.61
CA THR A 611 -25.33 30.80 19.23
C THR A 611 -24.31 31.33 18.23
N THR A 612 -24.52 31.03 16.96
CA THR A 612 -23.72 31.54 15.83
C THR A 612 -24.65 31.95 14.70
N GLU A 613 -24.21 32.89 13.86
CA GLU A 613 -24.96 33.33 12.67
C GLU A 613 -25.37 32.14 11.80
N ALA A 614 -24.46 31.21 11.51
CA ALA A 614 -24.77 30.00 10.74
C ALA A 614 -25.91 29.15 11.34
N ALA A 615 -25.98 29.06 12.67
CA ALA A 615 -27.05 28.31 13.36
C ALA A 615 -28.39 29.06 13.28
N GLU A 616 -28.38 30.38 13.48
CA GLU A 616 -29.58 31.21 13.34
C GLU A 616 -30.07 31.24 11.88
N ASP A 617 -29.17 31.33 10.89
CA ASP A 617 -29.50 31.37 9.46
C ASP A 617 -30.24 30.12 9.01
N ILE A 618 -29.72 28.93 9.36
CA ILE A 618 -30.40 27.67 8.99
C ILE A 618 -31.71 27.49 9.75
N CYS A 619 -31.79 27.88 11.02
CA CYS A 619 -33.04 27.81 11.78
C CYS A 619 -34.09 28.77 11.21
N GLY A 620 -33.69 30.01 10.91
CA GLY A 620 -34.50 31.04 10.28
C GLY A 620 -35.03 30.57 8.93
N PHE A 621 -34.15 30.10 8.04
CA PHE A 621 -34.52 29.55 6.75
C PHE A 621 -35.59 28.45 6.87
N LEU A 622 -35.41 27.50 7.79
CA LEU A 622 -36.35 26.38 7.98
C LEU A 622 -37.70 26.82 8.56
N THR A 623 -37.74 27.83 9.43
CA THR A 623 -39.01 28.38 9.93
C THR A 623 -39.73 29.23 8.88
N GLU A 624 -38.99 30.04 8.12
CA GLU A 624 -39.53 30.85 7.04
C GLU A 624 -40.11 29.98 5.93
N SER A 625 -39.42 28.89 5.58
CA SER A 625 -39.87 27.98 4.53
C SER A 625 -41.15 27.21 4.89
N ALA A 626 -41.45 27.08 6.18
CA ALA A 626 -42.68 26.47 6.66
C ALA A 626 -43.89 27.43 6.66
N ASN A 627 -43.74 28.68 6.19
CA ASN A 627 -44.81 29.68 6.07
C ASN A 627 -45.64 29.86 7.37
N GLY A 628 -44.97 29.91 8.52
CA GLY A 628 -45.58 30.11 9.83
C GLY A 628 -46.14 28.85 10.50
N ALA A 629 -46.11 27.69 9.84
CA ALA A 629 -46.51 26.42 10.44
C ALA A 629 -45.56 25.96 11.56
N MET A 630 -44.26 26.29 11.42
CA MET A 630 -43.19 25.93 12.35
C MET A 630 -42.56 27.20 12.94
N SER A 631 -42.21 27.16 14.23
CA SER A 631 -41.77 28.35 14.98
C SER A 631 -40.40 28.22 15.62
N LYS A 632 -39.94 26.98 15.87
CA LYS A 632 -38.64 26.69 16.47
C LYS A 632 -37.99 25.51 15.76
N VAL A 633 -36.66 25.50 15.76
CA VAL A 633 -35.85 24.43 15.19
C VAL A 633 -34.85 23.97 16.24
N PHE A 634 -34.73 22.66 16.40
CA PHE A 634 -33.73 22.01 17.23
C PHE A 634 -32.78 21.22 16.34
N VAL A 635 -31.56 21.75 16.15
CA VAL A 635 -30.56 21.18 15.23
C VAL A 635 -29.71 20.12 15.93
N VAL A 636 -29.57 18.96 15.28
CA VAL A 636 -28.83 17.78 15.73
C VAL A 636 -27.93 17.25 14.61
N SER A 637 -27.23 16.13 14.83
CA SER A 637 -26.26 15.59 13.85
C SER A 637 -26.85 14.50 12.94
N SER A 638 -28.05 14.00 13.23
CA SER A 638 -28.69 12.96 12.42
C SER A 638 -30.22 12.95 12.52
N GLY A 639 -30.89 12.34 11.54
CA GLY A 639 -32.35 12.14 11.60
C GLY A 639 -32.78 11.24 12.76
N THR A 640 -31.93 10.27 13.14
CA THR A 640 -32.13 9.42 14.32
C THR A 640 -32.21 10.26 15.60
N GLU A 641 -31.29 11.21 15.78
CA GLU A 641 -31.32 12.14 16.91
C GLU A 641 -32.54 13.06 16.87
N ALA A 642 -32.98 13.48 15.67
CA ALA A 642 -34.15 14.33 15.51
C ALA A 642 -35.42 13.58 15.96
N ILE A 643 -35.53 12.28 15.66
CA ILE A 643 -36.62 11.44 16.17
C ILE A 643 -36.55 11.27 17.68
N GLU A 644 -35.38 11.02 18.27
CA GLU A 644 -35.24 10.98 19.74
C GLU A 644 -35.66 12.30 20.41
N ALA A 645 -35.30 13.44 19.81
CA ALA A 645 -35.75 14.75 20.25
C ALA A 645 -37.27 14.91 20.10
N ALA A 646 -37.87 14.43 18.99
CA ALA A 646 -39.31 14.48 18.76
C ALA A 646 -40.09 13.68 19.80
N LEU A 647 -39.63 12.47 20.15
CA LEU A 647 -40.27 11.64 21.18
C LEU A 647 -40.21 12.33 22.55
N LYS A 648 -39.06 12.92 22.89
CA LYS A 648 -38.89 13.62 24.17
C LYS A 648 -39.70 14.91 24.26
N ILE A 649 -39.73 15.73 23.21
CA ILE A 649 -40.51 16.98 23.24
C ILE A 649 -42.01 16.69 23.22
N ALA A 650 -42.46 15.65 22.50
CA ALA A 650 -43.85 15.22 22.51
C ALA A 650 -44.29 14.78 23.91
N ARG A 651 -43.43 14.07 24.64
CA ARG A 651 -43.68 13.73 26.04
C ARG A 651 -43.70 14.96 26.94
N GLN A 652 -42.72 15.85 26.80
CA GLN A 652 -42.61 17.05 27.63
C GLN A 652 -43.78 18.01 27.41
N TYR A 653 -44.25 18.18 26.17
CA TYR A 653 -45.42 18.99 25.84
C TYR A 653 -46.59 18.73 26.80
N TYR A 654 -46.95 17.45 27.03
CA TYR A 654 -48.06 17.10 27.91
C TYR A 654 -47.80 17.34 29.39
N THR A 655 -46.54 17.38 29.82
CA THR A 655 -46.18 17.74 31.20
C THR A 655 -46.19 19.25 31.44
N GLU A 656 -46.07 20.05 30.36
CA GLU A 656 -46.01 21.52 30.39
C GLU A 656 -47.38 22.18 30.14
N LEU A 657 -48.42 21.41 29.81
CA LEU A 657 -49.77 21.93 29.68
C LEU A 657 -50.26 22.53 31.01
N SER A 658 -51.11 23.56 30.92
CA SER A 658 -51.76 24.19 32.09
C SER A 658 -52.49 23.19 32.99
N SER A 659 -53.03 22.12 32.41
CA SER A 659 -53.44 20.90 33.11
C SER A 659 -52.55 19.73 32.64
N PRO A 660 -51.48 19.40 33.39
CA PRO A 660 -50.53 18.37 32.98
C PRO A 660 -51.18 17.00 32.78
N GLN A 661 -50.73 16.26 31.76
CA GLN A 661 -51.18 14.91 31.41
C GLN A 661 -50.02 13.90 31.52
N PRO A 662 -49.59 13.55 32.75
CA PRO A 662 -48.43 12.69 32.96
C PRO A 662 -48.65 11.24 32.50
N SER A 663 -49.88 10.79 32.25
CA SER A 663 -50.19 9.46 31.72
C SER A 663 -49.79 9.28 30.25
N ARG A 664 -49.59 10.36 29.49
CA ARG A 664 -49.19 10.27 28.08
C ARG A 664 -47.73 9.87 27.94
N THR A 665 -47.51 8.58 27.70
CA THR A 665 -46.17 7.99 27.58
C THR A 665 -46.03 7.05 26.38
N ARG A 666 -47.09 6.81 25.61
CA ARG A 666 -47.11 5.86 24.48
C ARG A 666 -46.94 6.56 23.14
N PHE A 667 -46.55 5.80 22.12
CA PHE A 667 -46.44 6.26 20.74
C PHE A 667 -47.09 5.24 19.81
N ILE A 668 -47.73 5.72 18.75
CA ILE A 668 -48.24 4.88 17.67
C ILE A 668 -47.42 5.19 16.41
N ALA A 669 -46.99 4.17 15.69
CA ALA A 669 -46.28 4.33 14.41
C ALA A 669 -46.84 3.36 13.37
N ARG A 670 -46.25 3.31 12.17
CA ARG A 670 -46.68 2.38 11.11
C ARG A 670 -45.85 1.11 11.12
N LYS A 671 -46.45 -0.03 10.76
CA LYS A 671 -45.71 -1.24 10.39
C LYS A 671 -44.84 -0.95 9.14
N GLN A 672 -43.73 -1.68 8.98
CA GLN A 672 -42.77 -1.48 7.88
C GLN A 672 -42.28 -0.01 7.73
N SER A 673 -42.13 0.70 8.84
CA SER A 673 -41.54 2.06 8.88
C SER A 673 -40.08 2.05 9.34
N TYR A 674 -39.34 3.12 9.01
CA TYR A 674 -38.00 3.35 9.52
C TYR A 674 -37.84 4.77 10.06
N HIS A 675 -37.52 4.88 11.35
CA HIS A 675 -37.38 6.16 12.07
C HIS A 675 -36.00 6.36 12.72
N GLY A 676 -35.05 5.45 12.50
CA GLY A 676 -33.70 5.55 13.09
C GLY A 676 -33.20 4.23 13.66
N ASN A 677 -32.05 4.29 14.35
CA ASN A 677 -31.33 3.11 14.83
C ASN A 677 -30.71 3.27 16.24
N THR A 678 -31.14 4.28 17.01
CA THR A 678 -30.96 4.32 18.49
C THR A 678 -32.09 3.54 19.15
N LEU A 679 -31.99 3.22 20.45
CA LEU A 679 -33.01 2.36 21.09
C LEU A 679 -34.44 2.95 21.02
N GLY A 680 -34.61 4.26 21.21
CA GLY A 680 -35.92 4.90 21.15
C GLY A 680 -36.45 4.97 19.72
N SER A 681 -35.66 5.48 18.79
CA SER A 681 -36.06 5.56 17.37
C SER A 681 -36.28 4.19 16.71
N LEU A 682 -35.49 3.17 17.08
CA LEU A 682 -35.65 1.79 16.62
C LEU A 682 -36.91 1.14 17.21
N ALA A 683 -37.25 1.44 18.47
CA ALA A 683 -38.51 0.99 19.08
C ALA A 683 -39.74 1.61 18.40
N VAL A 684 -39.61 2.83 17.87
CA VAL A 684 -40.68 3.49 17.09
C VAL A 684 -40.78 2.94 15.67
N GLY A 685 -39.67 2.62 15.02
CA GLY A 685 -39.67 1.98 13.69
C GLY A 685 -40.40 0.63 13.66
N GLY A 686 -41.02 0.30 12.52
CA GLY A 686 -41.79 -0.94 12.31
C GLY A 686 -41.04 -2.04 11.53
N HIS A 687 -39.74 -1.86 11.27
CA HIS A 687 -38.93 -2.80 10.47
C HIS A 687 -38.47 -4.00 11.31
N LYS A 688 -39.23 -5.09 11.27
CA LYS A 688 -39.03 -6.29 12.11
C LYS A 688 -37.60 -6.84 12.09
N ALA A 689 -36.99 -7.04 10.92
CA ALA A 689 -35.64 -7.61 10.84
C ALA A 689 -34.57 -6.74 11.52
N ARG A 690 -34.67 -5.40 11.45
CA ARG A 690 -33.73 -4.48 12.12
C ARG A 690 -33.93 -4.48 13.63
N ARG A 691 -35.15 -4.68 14.09
CA ARG A 691 -35.50 -4.74 15.52
C ARG A 691 -35.17 -6.08 16.18
N GLY A 692 -35.26 -7.18 15.43
CA GLY A 692 -35.37 -8.53 16.00
C GLY A 692 -34.28 -8.92 17.02
N VAL A 693 -33.03 -8.51 16.81
CA VAL A 693 -31.93 -8.79 17.75
C VAL A 693 -32.02 -7.94 19.03
N TYR A 694 -32.66 -6.78 18.95
CA TYR A 694 -32.73 -5.78 20.02
C TYR A 694 -34.06 -5.77 20.78
N GLU A 695 -35.10 -6.48 20.32
CA GLU A 695 -36.43 -6.50 20.95
C GLU A 695 -36.40 -6.58 22.49
N PRO A 696 -35.59 -7.42 23.15
CA PRO A 696 -35.55 -7.49 24.62
C PRO A 696 -35.12 -6.20 25.34
N ILE A 697 -34.47 -5.27 24.64
CA ILE A 697 -33.98 -3.99 25.17
C ILE A 697 -34.69 -2.77 24.55
N LEU A 698 -35.70 -2.99 23.71
CA LEU A 698 -36.53 -1.92 23.16
C LEU A 698 -37.67 -1.57 24.13
N ALA A 699 -38.12 -0.32 24.07
CA ALA A 699 -39.24 0.14 24.88
C ALA A 699 -40.56 -0.51 24.44
N THR A 700 -41.41 -0.87 25.41
CA THR A 700 -42.68 -1.60 25.18
C THR A 700 -43.91 -0.69 25.09
N ASN A 701 -43.70 0.63 25.11
CA ASN A 701 -44.73 1.68 25.04
C ASN A 701 -45.05 2.15 23.62
N VAL A 702 -44.65 1.38 22.59
CA VAL A 702 -44.92 1.68 21.18
C VAL A 702 -45.84 0.61 20.59
N SER A 703 -46.80 1.02 19.77
CA SER A 703 -47.59 0.12 18.91
C SER A 703 -47.58 0.55 17.45
N HIS A 704 -47.98 -0.37 16.56
CA HIS A 704 -47.88 -0.17 15.11
C HIS A 704 -49.19 -0.48 14.37
N VAL A 705 -49.69 0.48 13.61
CA VAL A 705 -50.84 0.34 12.69
C VAL A 705 -50.38 0.09 11.25
N SER A 706 -51.28 -0.34 10.37
CA SER A 706 -50.94 -0.63 8.97
C SER A 706 -50.46 0.63 8.22
N PRO A 707 -49.49 0.50 7.30
CA PRO A 707 -49.08 1.61 6.45
C PRO A 707 -50.11 1.89 5.35
N CYS A 708 -50.05 3.08 4.74
CA CYS A 708 -50.74 3.32 3.49
C CYS A 708 -49.94 2.72 2.33
N TYR A 709 -50.30 1.51 1.90
CA TYR A 709 -49.60 0.74 0.86
C TYR A 709 -50.58 0.14 -0.17
N PRO A 710 -51.11 0.96 -1.09
CA PRO A 710 -52.23 0.57 -1.96
C PRO A 710 -51.93 -0.64 -2.86
N TYR A 711 -50.67 -0.81 -3.30
CA TYR A 711 -50.30 -1.96 -4.13
C TYR A 711 -50.56 -3.31 -3.43
N ARG A 712 -50.43 -3.38 -2.11
CA ARG A 712 -50.57 -4.62 -1.33
C ARG A 712 -51.87 -4.68 -0.52
N GLU A 713 -52.29 -3.56 0.05
CA GLU A 713 -53.31 -3.55 1.10
C GLU A 713 -54.65 -2.94 0.70
N MET A 714 -54.72 -2.22 -0.44
CA MET A 714 -56.01 -1.73 -0.95
C MET A 714 -56.75 -2.91 -1.59
N LYS A 715 -57.98 -3.17 -1.13
CA LYS A 715 -58.78 -4.27 -1.68
C LYS A 715 -59.24 -3.92 -3.10
N ALA A 716 -59.41 -4.93 -3.95
CA ALA A 716 -59.79 -4.72 -5.36
C ALA A 716 -61.12 -3.95 -5.55
N GLN A 717 -62.01 -3.98 -4.54
CA GLN A 717 -63.31 -3.31 -4.55
C GLN A 717 -63.32 -2.00 -3.72
N GLU A 718 -62.20 -1.62 -3.08
CA GLU A 718 -62.09 -0.38 -2.32
C GLU A 718 -61.70 0.77 -3.25
N THR A 719 -62.39 1.90 -3.13
CA THR A 719 -61.89 3.20 -3.62
C THR A 719 -60.75 3.70 -2.73
N GLU A 720 -59.93 4.63 -3.21
CA GLU A 720 -58.87 5.24 -2.38
C GLU A 720 -59.44 5.86 -1.11
N GLN A 721 -60.59 6.53 -1.18
CA GLN A 721 -61.26 7.10 0.00
C GLN A 721 -61.66 6.03 1.01
N GLN A 722 -62.29 4.94 0.58
CA GLN A 722 -62.65 3.83 1.48
C GLN A 722 -61.43 3.18 2.12
N TYR A 723 -60.30 3.12 1.41
CA TYR A 723 -59.05 2.65 1.96
C TYR A 723 -58.51 3.59 3.04
N VAL A 724 -58.53 4.91 2.80
CA VAL A 724 -58.18 5.94 3.79
C VAL A 724 -59.06 5.82 5.03
N ASP A 725 -60.38 5.74 4.86
CA ASP A 725 -61.34 5.64 5.97
C ASP A 725 -61.06 4.41 6.84
N ARG A 726 -60.70 3.29 6.22
CA ARG A 726 -60.32 2.06 6.93
C ARG A 726 -59.04 2.23 7.75
N LEU A 727 -58.01 2.89 7.19
CA LEU A 727 -56.77 3.14 7.93
C LEU A 727 -56.96 4.16 9.05
N ALA A 728 -57.81 5.17 8.85
CA ALA A 728 -58.15 6.15 9.87
C ALA A 728 -58.88 5.48 11.03
N LYS A 729 -59.83 4.59 10.71
CA LYS A 729 -60.49 3.75 11.70
C LYS A 729 -59.52 2.82 12.44
N GLU A 730 -58.55 2.21 11.75
CA GLU A 730 -57.54 1.38 12.42
C GLU A 730 -56.71 2.19 13.42
N LEU A 731 -56.31 3.41 13.07
CA LEU A 731 -55.61 4.31 13.98
C LEU A 731 -56.47 4.70 15.19
N ASP A 732 -57.74 5.04 14.96
CA ASP A 732 -58.71 5.36 16.03
C ASP A 732 -58.93 4.17 16.97
N ASP A 733 -59.15 2.97 16.44
CA ASP A 733 -59.29 1.74 17.22
C ASP A 733 -58.03 1.46 18.06
N GLU A 734 -56.85 1.77 17.53
CA GLU A 734 -55.58 1.59 18.24
C GLU A 734 -55.44 2.58 19.42
N PHE A 735 -55.84 3.85 19.25
CA PHE A 735 -55.92 4.81 20.36
C PHE A 735 -56.81 4.29 21.49
N HIS A 736 -58.00 3.79 21.15
CA HIS A 736 -58.91 3.18 22.13
C HIS A 736 -58.30 1.97 22.83
N ARG A 737 -57.60 1.10 22.08
CA ARG A 737 -56.99 -0.13 22.61
C ARG A 737 -55.87 0.17 23.62
N VAL A 738 -55.01 1.14 23.34
CA VAL A 738 -53.86 1.45 24.22
C VAL A 738 -54.20 2.47 25.31
N GLY A 739 -55.35 3.13 25.19
CA GLY A 739 -55.84 4.20 26.06
C GLY A 739 -55.57 5.58 25.44
N PRO A 740 -56.60 6.34 25.03
CA PRO A 740 -56.42 7.57 24.25
C PRO A 740 -55.63 8.65 25.02
N ASP A 741 -55.85 8.75 26.34
CA ASP A 741 -55.14 9.67 27.24
C ASP A 741 -53.72 9.21 27.63
N THR A 742 -53.21 8.17 26.96
CA THR A 742 -51.85 7.64 27.21
C THR A 742 -50.92 7.84 26.02
N VAL A 743 -51.41 8.28 24.87
CA VAL A 743 -50.60 8.41 23.64
C VAL A 743 -50.08 9.84 23.48
N CYS A 744 -48.78 9.99 23.30
CA CYS A 744 -48.17 11.29 23.01
C CYS A 744 -48.40 11.70 21.56
N ALA A 745 -48.09 10.78 20.63
CA ALA A 745 -48.05 11.10 19.21
C ALA A 745 -48.24 9.88 18.30
N PHE A 746 -48.72 10.16 17.08
CA PHE A 746 -48.62 9.27 15.92
C PHE A 746 -47.44 9.70 15.05
N ILE A 747 -46.57 8.75 14.68
CA ILE A 747 -45.35 9.00 13.90
C ILE A 747 -45.41 8.26 12.55
N ALA A 748 -45.14 8.98 11.46
CA ALA A 748 -45.13 8.42 10.11
C ALA A 748 -44.14 9.13 9.19
N GLU A 749 -43.48 8.39 8.29
CA GLU A 749 -42.75 8.99 7.17
C GLU A 749 -43.75 9.54 6.14
N THR A 750 -43.60 10.79 5.69
CA THR A 750 -44.52 11.39 4.70
C THR A 750 -44.53 10.59 3.39
N VAL A 751 -43.35 10.24 2.89
CA VAL A 751 -43.18 9.20 1.85
C VAL A 751 -42.16 8.21 2.38
N SER A 752 -42.54 6.93 2.47
CA SER A 752 -41.68 5.93 3.08
C SER A 752 -40.45 5.67 2.21
N GLY A 753 -39.30 5.44 2.85
CA GLY A 753 -38.07 5.13 2.11
C GLY A 753 -37.91 3.68 1.71
N THR A 754 -36.79 3.07 2.12
CA THR A 754 -36.43 1.71 1.68
C THR A 754 -37.34 0.63 2.26
N SER A 755 -38.14 0.93 3.30
CA SER A 755 -38.99 -0.05 3.98
C SER A 755 -40.30 -0.33 3.24
N LEU A 756 -40.83 0.64 2.49
CA LEU A 756 -41.94 0.44 1.54
C LEU A 756 -41.60 0.87 0.10
N GLY A 757 -40.33 1.12 -0.19
CA GLY A 757 -39.84 1.42 -1.54
C GLY A 757 -40.45 2.68 -2.12
N CYS A 758 -40.22 3.84 -1.48
CA CYS A 758 -40.68 5.15 -1.96
C CYS A 758 -42.20 5.24 -2.14
N ALA A 759 -42.98 4.47 -1.39
CA ALA A 759 -44.44 4.47 -1.50
C ALA A 759 -45.01 5.81 -1.00
N PRO A 760 -45.65 6.62 -1.87
CA PRO A 760 -46.46 7.74 -1.42
C PRO A 760 -47.76 7.23 -0.81
N ALA A 761 -48.34 8.02 0.11
CA ALA A 761 -49.70 7.77 0.55
C ALA A 761 -50.70 8.10 -0.56
N VAL A 762 -51.89 7.48 -0.52
CA VAL A 762 -52.99 7.90 -1.39
C VAL A 762 -53.53 9.26 -0.91
N PRO A 763 -54.10 10.09 -1.82
CA PRO A 763 -54.64 11.40 -1.46
C PRO A 763 -55.59 11.35 -0.25
N GLY A 764 -55.46 12.32 0.65
CA GLY A 764 -56.30 12.44 1.86
C GLY A 764 -55.87 11.59 3.07
N TYR A 765 -54.91 10.66 2.91
CA TYR A 765 -54.47 9.81 4.02
C TYR A 765 -53.96 10.59 5.23
N PHE A 766 -52.98 11.49 5.05
CA PHE A 766 -52.41 12.22 6.20
C PHE A 766 -53.38 13.21 6.81
N LYS A 767 -54.26 13.80 6.00
CA LYS A 767 -55.35 14.65 6.51
C LYS A 767 -56.24 13.84 7.46
N ALA A 768 -56.65 12.64 7.05
CA ALA A 768 -57.45 11.75 7.90
C ALA A 768 -56.68 11.29 9.17
N MET A 769 -55.38 10.97 9.07
CA MET A 769 -54.59 10.61 10.25
C MET A 769 -54.46 11.79 11.23
N LYS A 770 -54.30 13.02 10.70
CA LYS A 770 -54.24 14.25 11.51
C LYS A 770 -55.56 14.50 12.23
N ASP A 771 -56.69 14.32 11.55
CA ASP A 771 -58.02 14.49 12.15
C ASP A 771 -58.25 13.48 13.30
N VAL A 772 -57.77 12.23 13.16
CA VAL A 772 -57.77 11.25 14.26
C VAL A 772 -56.87 11.69 15.42
N CYS A 773 -55.65 12.15 15.13
CA CYS A 773 -54.75 12.65 16.18
C CYS A 773 -55.35 13.83 16.95
N ASP A 774 -55.93 14.79 16.23
CA ASP A 774 -56.60 15.95 16.82
C ASP A 774 -57.79 15.54 17.69
N GLY A 775 -58.59 14.58 17.25
CA GLY A 775 -59.71 14.02 18.02
C GLY A 775 -59.29 13.42 19.37
N HIS A 776 -58.11 12.80 19.43
CA HIS A 776 -57.54 12.22 20.67
C HIS A 776 -56.60 13.17 21.43
N GLY A 777 -56.44 14.40 20.92
CA GLY A 777 -55.49 15.39 21.44
C GLY A 777 -54.02 14.98 21.31
N ALA A 778 -53.70 13.97 20.49
CA ALA A 778 -52.36 13.48 20.21
C ALA A 778 -51.62 14.37 19.19
N LEU A 779 -50.29 14.36 19.19
CA LEU A 779 -49.49 15.09 18.21
C LEU A 779 -49.28 14.24 16.94
N LEU A 780 -49.23 14.90 15.77
CA LEU A 780 -48.75 14.29 14.53
C LEU A 780 -47.25 14.61 14.34
N VAL A 781 -46.43 13.57 14.21
CA VAL A 781 -45.02 13.68 13.85
C VAL A 781 -44.82 13.16 12.43
N LEU A 782 -44.39 14.03 11.51
CA LEU A 782 -44.01 13.63 10.16
C LEU A 782 -42.49 13.54 10.03
N ASP A 783 -42.04 12.32 9.76
CA ASP A 783 -40.65 12.01 9.47
C ASP A 783 -40.35 12.28 8.00
N GLU A 784 -39.62 13.35 7.75
CA GLU A 784 -39.21 13.77 6.41
C GLU A 784 -37.69 13.67 6.23
N VAL A 785 -37.05 12.82 7.02
CA VAL A 785 -35.60 12.59 6.95
C VAL A 785 -35.17 12.13 5.56
N MET A 786 -35.98 11.36 4.82
CA MET A 786 -35.70 11.00 3.42
C MET A 786 -36.52 11.80 2.41
N SER A 787 -37.82 11.98 2.67
CA SER A 787 -38.77 12.52 1.69
C SER A 787 -38.81 14.04 1.59
N GLY A 788 -38.33 14.74 2.62
CA GLY A 788 -38.30 16.19 2.68
C GLY A 788 -37.07 16.80 2.04
N MET A 789 -36.87 18.09 2.31
CA MET A 789 -35.77 18.90 1.81
C MET A 789 -35.66 18.83 0.29
N GLY A 790 -36.81 18.90 -0.38
CA GLY A 790 -36.90 18.97 -1.83
C GLY A 790 -37.06 17.65 -2.55
N ARG A 791 -36.79 16.51 -1.90
CA ARG A 791 -36.69 15.19 -2.57
C ARG A 791 -37.94 14.81 -3.37
N THR A 792 -39.11 15.17 -2.86
CA THR A 792 -40.41 14.87 -3.47
C THR A 792 -40.99 16.01 -4.33
N GLY A 793 -40.24 17.09 -4.55
CA GLY A 793 -40.62 18.21 -5.44
C GLY A 793 -41.07 19.50 -4.73
N THR A 794 -41.39 19.42 -3.44
CA THR A 794 -41.58 20.56 -2.52
C THR A 794 -40.52 20.49 -1.42
N LEU A 795 -40.25 21.62 -0.74
CA LEU A 795 -39.24 21.64 0.30
C LEU A 795 -39.67 20.79 1.49
N HIS A 796 -40.90 20.99 1.98
CA HIS A 796 -41.55 20.09 2.93
C HIS A 796 -42.52 19.17 2.17
N ALA A 797 -42.43 17.86 2.39
CA ALA A 797 -43.26 16.89 1.65
C ALA A 797 -44.74 16.97 2.07
N TRP A 798 -45.03 17.35 3.32
CA TRP A 798 -46.39 17.54 3.84
C TRP A 798 -47.18 18.66 3.15
N GLU A 799 -46.51 19.58 2.45
CA GLU A 799 -47.16 20.60 1.60
C GLU A 799 -48.04 19.95 0.51
N GLN A 800 -47.71 18.73 0.11
CA GLN A 800 -48.47 17.97 -0.90
C GLN A 800 -49.59 17.12 -0.28
N GLU A 801 -49.69 17.06 1.05
CA GLU A 801 -50.61 16.18 1.78
C GLU A 801 -51.77 16.93 2.47
N ASP A 802 -51.74 18.26 2.45
CA ASP A 802 -52.68 19.14 3.18
C ASP A 802 -52.80 18.79 4.68
N ALA A 803 -51.68 18.38 5.28
CA ALA A 803 -51.61 17.94 6.67
C ALA A 803 -50.37 18.51 7.35
N VAL A 804 -50.52 19.68 7.99
CA VAL A 804 -49.45 20.31 8.76
C VAL A 804 -49.15 19.47 10.02
N PRO A 805 -47.90 18.99 10.21
CA PRO A 805 -47.54 18.25 11.41
C PRO A 805 -47.34 19.17 12.62
N ASP A 806 -47.51 18.64 13.83
CA ASP A 806 -47.12 19.34 15.05
C ASP A 806 -45.60 19.35 15.21
N LEU A 807 -44.93 18.29 14.74
CA LEU A 807 -43.48 18.13 14.75
C LEU A 807 -43.01 17.54 13.41
N GLN A 808 -41.97 18.12 12.81
CA GLN A 808 -41.34 17.58 11.60
C GLN A 808 -39.87 17.25 11.86
N THR A 809 -39.41 16.09 11.41
CA THR A 809 -37.98 15.76 11.42
C THR A 809 -37.40 15.79 10.01
N VAL A 810 -36.21 16.36 9.87
CA VAL A 810 -35.46 16.45 8.61
C VAL A 810 -33.99 16.12 8.84
N ALA A 811 -33.29 15.61 7.83
CA ALA A 811 -31.84 15.41 7.81
C ALA A 811 -31.40 15.24 6.35
N LYS A 812 -30.42 14.40 6.06
CA LYS A 812 -30.04 13.94 4.69
C LYS A 812 -29.97 15.09 3.68
N GLY A 813 -31.02 15.32 2.89
CA GLY A 813 -31.12 16.42 1.93
C GLY A 813 -30.86 17.80 2.54
N LEU A 814 -31.07 17.98 3.85
CA LEU A 814 -30.73 19.19 4.60
C LEU A 814 -29.26 19.59 4.43
N GLY A 815 -28.33 18.66 4.61
CA GLY A 815 -26.88 18.89 4.51
C GLY A 815 -26.23 18.27 3.28
N ALA A 816 -27.00 17.58 2.43
CA ALA A 816 -26.58 16.88 1.23
C ALA A 816 -25.32 15.98 1.37
N GLY A 817 -25.02 15.51 2.58
CA GLY A 817 -23.85 14.67 2.87
C GLY A 817 -22.51 15.41 3.04
N TYR A 818 -22.50 16.75 3.00
CA TYR A 818 -21.27 17.54 3.21
C TYR A 818 -20.84 17.58 4.68
N MET A 819 -21.82 17.66 5.58
CA MET A 819 -21.63 17.54 7.04
C MET A 819 -22.81 16.75 7.64
N PRO A 820 -22.60 15.98 8.73
CA PRO A 820 -23.70 15.34 9.46
C PRO A 820 -24.62 16.40 10.08
N ILE A 821 -25.91 16.36 9.73
CA ILE A 821 -26.92 17.27 10.28
C ILE A 821 -28.32 16.65 10.18
N GLY A 822 -29.13 16.92 11.20
CA GLY A 822 -30.57 16.74 11.23
C GLY A 822 -31.24 17.88 12.00
N ALA A 823 -32.55 17.98 11.94
CA ALA A 823 -33.30 18.97 12.70
C ALA A 823 -34.71 18.47 13.03
N LEU A 824 -35.22 18.96 14.16
CA LEU A 824 -36.61 18.88 14.55
C LEU A 824 -37.21 20.28 14.44
N LEU A 825 -38.21 20.44 13.59
CA LEU A 825 -39.02 21.65 13.50
C LEU A 825 -40.24 21.47 14.40
N VAL A 826 -40.57 22.51 15.17
CA VAL A 826 -41.57 22.48 16.23
C VAL A 826 -42.67 23.49 15.90
N GLY A 827 -43.91 22.99 15.81
CA GLY A 827 -45.10 23.81 15.59
C GLY A 827 -45.42 24.73 16.77
N ASN A 828 -46.11 25.84 16.50
CA ASN A 828 -46.45 26.87 17.48
C ASN A 828 -47.07 26.29 18.76
N LYS A 829 -48.06 25.38 18.62
CA LYS A 829 -48.74 24.71 19.74
C LYS A 829 -47.78 24.10 20.77
N VAL A 830 -46.73 23.42 20.31
CA VAL A 830 -45.76 22.76 21.19
C VAL A 830 -44.79 23.78 21.78
N ALA A 831 -44.30 24.70 20.94
CA ALA A 831 -43.38 25.75 21.39
C ALA A 831 -44.01 26.66 22.46
N ASP A 832 -45.27 27.05 22.26
CA ASP A 832 -46.04 27.91 23.17
C ASP A 832 -46.28 27.22 24.51
N ALA A 833 -46.63 25.92 24.51
CA ALA A 833 -46.81 25.16 25.74
C ALA A 833 -45.52 25.10 26.58
N LEU A 834 -44.36 24.88 25.94
CA LEU A 834 -43.07 24.92 26.64
C LEU A 834 -42.76 26.32 27.16
N ALA A 835 -43.01 27.37 26.36
CA ALA A 835 -42.78 28.76 26.75
C ALA A 835 -43.64 29.21 27.94
N GLN A 836 -44.89 28.73 28.02
CA GLN A 836 -45.83 29.02 29.11
C GLN A 836 -45.59 28.15 30.35
N GLY A 837 -44.99 26.97 30.19
CA GLY A 837 -44.58 26.08 31.28
C GLY A 837 -43.19 26.43 31.82
N SER A 838 -42.26 25.48 31.71
CA SER A 838 -40.88 25.62 32.23
C SER A 838 -40.00 26.61 31.47
N GLY A 839 -40.37 27.02 30.25
CA GLY A 839 -39.56 27.86 29.38
C GLY A 839 -38.37 27.15 28.73
N ALA A 840 -38.25 25.83 28.88
CA ALA A 840 -37.07 25.07 28.43
C ALA A 840 -37.44 23.72 27.80
N PHE A 841 -36.63 23.28 26.82
CA PHE A 841 -36.67 21.90 26.35
C PHE A 841 -35.63 21.07 27.13
N SER A 842 -36.07 20.03 27.83
CA SER A 842 -35.22 19.16 28.67
C SER A 842 -34.43 18.13 27.84
N HIS A 843 -33.66 18.63 26.88
CA HIS A 843 -32.80 17.85 26.00
C HIS A 843 -31.64 18.72 25.51
N SER A 844 -30.43 18.18 25.55
CA SER A 844 -29.25 18.83 24.98
C SER A 844 -28.29 17.78 24.46
N GLN A 845 -27.53 18.12 23.42
CA GLN A 845 -26.43 17.29 22.92
C GLN A 845 -25.16 18.11 22.74
N THR A 846 -24.00 17.47 22.89
CA THR A 846 -22.70 18.16 22.79
C THR A 846 -22.52 18.88 21.46
N TYR A 847 -23.00 18.30 20.35
CA TYR A 847 -22.91 18.84 18.99
C TYR A 847 -24.24 19.40 18.46
N GLN A 848 -25.20 19.66 19.35
CA GLN A 848 -26.40 20.42 19.00
C GLN A 848 -25.99 21.75 18.34
N GLY A 849 -26.61 22.09 17.21
CA GLY A 849 -26.32 23.33 16.49
C GLY A 849 -24.85 23.53 16.10
N HIS A 850 -24.12 22.45 15.75
CA HIS A 850 -22.70 22.54 15.39
C HIS A 850 -22.46 23.57 14.27
N PRO A 851 -21.71 24.67 14.49
CA PRO A 851 -21.65 25.80 13.54
C PRO A 851 -21.26 25.41 12.12
N VAL A 852 -20.22 24.58 11.95
CA VAL A 852 -19.77 24.10 10.63
C VAL A 852 -20.84 23.29 9.90
N ALA A 853 -21.62 22.47 10.61
CA ALA A 853 -22.70 21.69 10.01
C ALA A 853 -23.88 22.61 9.60
N CYS A 854 -24.21 23.58 10.44
CA CYS A 854 -25.22 24.61 10.14
C CYS A 854 -24.85 25.43 8.90
N ALA A 855 -23.60 25.92 8.82
CA ALA A 855 -23.12 26.68 7.66
C ALA A 855 -23.15 25.83 6.38
N ALA A 856 -22.75 24.56 6.45
CA ALA A 856 -22.84 23.64 5.33
C ALA A 856 -24.29 23.44 4.86
N ALA A 857 -25.21 23.22 5.79
CA ALA A 857 -26.62 23.03 5.50
C ALA A 857 -27.26 24.28 4.91
N TYR A 858 -26.98 25.46 5.46
CA TYR A 858 -27.46 26.73 4.93
C TYR A 858 -26.95 26.97 3.51
N ALA A 859 -25.66 26.69 3.25
CA ALA A 859 -25.11 26.76 1.91
C ALA A 859 -25.78 25.76 0.95
N VAL A 860 -26.04 24.52 1.37
CA VAL A 860 -26.77 23.52 0.57
C VAL A 860 -28.18 24.01 0.23
N GLN A 861 -28.94 24.52 1.20
CA GLN A 861 -30.30 25.00 0.95
C GLN A 861 -30.30 26.27 0.08
N THR A 862 -29.28 27.12 0.22
CA THR A 862 -29.04 28.26 -0.67
C THR A 862 -28.79 27.80 -2.09
N VAL A 863 -27.98 26.76 -2.32
CA VAL A 863 -27.81 26.16 -3.66
C VAL A 863 -29.14 25.64 -4.21
N VAL A 864 -29.92 24.91 -3.40
CA VAL A 864 -31.23 24.38 -3.82
C VAL A 864 -32.16 25.51 -4.28
N ARG A 865 -32.19 26.62 -3.55
CA ARG A 865 -32.99 27.80 -3.87
C ARG A 865 -32.47 28.54 -5.09
N ASP A 866 -31.21 28.93 -5.09
CA ASP A 866 -30.61 29.85 -6.06
C ASP A 866 -30.49 29.19 -7.44
N ASP A 867 -30.20 27.89 -7.50
CA ASP A 867 -30.15 27.13 -8.76
C ASP A 867 -31.53 26.58 -9.17
N ASN A 868 -32.60 26.93 -8.43
CA ASN A 868 -33.98 26.48 -8.66
C ASN A 868 -34.10 24.96 -8.79
N LEU A 869 -33.40 24.21 -7.94
CA LEU A 869 -33.30 22.75 -8.07
C LEU A 869 -34.63 22.05 -7.83
N LEU A 870 -35.55 22.63 -7.06
CA LEU A 870 -36.89 22.04 -6.85
C LEU A 870 -37.70 21.97 -8.15
N PHE A 871 -37.53 22.95 -9.05
CA PHE A 871 -38.11 22.86 -10.39
C PHE A 871 -37.53 21.66 -11.15
N ASN A 872 -36.21 21.48 -11.13
CA ASN A 872 -35.58 20.34 -11.76
C ASN A 872 -36.03 19.01 -11.15
N VAL A 873 -36.21 18.92 -9.83
CA VAL A 873 -36.75 17.71 -9.16
C VAL A 873 -38.13 17.34 -9.70
N ARG A 874 -39.01 18.31 -9.94
CA ARG A 874 -40.35 18.05 -10.49
C ARG A 874 -40.28 17.59 -11.94
N GLU A 875 -39.55 18.31 -12.78
CA GLU A 875 -39.46 18.00 -14.22
C GLU A 875 -38.71 16.68 -14.48
N MET A 876 -37.52 16.53 -13.90
CA MET A 876 -36.71 15.31 -14.05
C MET A 876 -37.32 14.13 -13.29
N GLY A 877 -38.02 14.38 -12.18
CA GLY A 877 -38.78 13.36 -11.47
C GLY A 877 -39.92 12.77 -12.29
N LYS A 878 -40.69 13.62 -12.97
CA LYS A 878 -41.71 13.20 -13.92
C LYS A 878 -41.09 12.39 -15.06
N PHE A 879 -40.03 12.91 -15.68
CA PHE A 879 -39.34 12.24 -16.78
C PHE A 879 -38.76 10.87 -16.38
N LEU A 880 -38.12 10.78 -15.20
CA LEU A 880 -37.60 9.53 -14.65
C LEU A 880 -38.72 8.50 -14.44
N GLY A 881 -39.84 8.92 -13.85
CA GLY A 881 -41.01 8.06 -13.65
C GLY A 881 -41.59 7.52 -14.95
N GLU A 882 -41.73 8.38 -15.97
CA GLU A 882 -42.16 8.00 -17.32
C GLU A 882 -41.22 6.96 -17.93
N LYS A 883 -39.90 7.19 -17.87
CA LYS A 883 -38.88 6.29 -18.43
C LYS A 883 -38.80 4.95 -17.73
N LEU A 884 -38.86 4.93 -16.40
CA LEU A 884 -38.91 3.68 -15.64
C LEU A 884 -40.14 2.85 -16.03
N LYS A 885 -41.31 3.47 -16.16
CA LYS A 885 -42.54 2.79 -16.58
C LYS A 885 -42.47 2.32 -18.03
N GLU A 886 -41.98 3.16 -18.94
CA GLU A 886 -41.79 2.82 -20.36
C GLU A 886 -40.96 1.53 -20.52
N ARG A 887 -39.84 1.43 -19.79
CA ARG A 887 -38.87 0.34 -19.94
C ARG A 887 -39.23 -0.90 -19.12
N LEU A 888 -39.72 -0.73 -17.90
CA LEU A 888 -39.81 -1.83 -16.93
C LEU A 888 -41.24 -2.29 -16.63
N ALA A 889 -42.29 -1.53 -16.99
CA ALA A 889 -43.66 -1.92 -16.63
C ALA A 889 -44.14 -3.22 -17.29
N ARG A 890 -43.50 -3.67 -18.37
CA ARG A 890 -43.82 -4.95 -19.03
C ARG A 890 -42.98 -6.13 -18.53
N HIS A 891 -41.97 -5.88 -17.70
CA HIS A 891 -41.13 -6.93 -17.16
C HIS A 891 -41.93 -7.82 -16.20
N SER A 892 -41.86 -9.14 -16.38
CA SER A 892 -42.65 -10.15 -15.65
C SER A 892 -42.41 -10.15 -14.13
N HIS A 893 -41.22 -9.71 -13.73
CA HIS A 893 -40.81 -9.64 -12.32
C HIS A 893 -40.80 -8.24 -11.69
N VAL A 894 -41.21 -7.20 -12.42
CA VAL A 894 -41.39 -5.84 -11.85
C VAL A 894 -42.86 -5.66 -11.52
N GLY A 895 -43.20 -5.78 -10.24
CA GLY A 895 -44.57 -5.78 -9.73
C GLY A 895 -45.19 -4.38 -9.69
N ASP A 896 -44.42 -3.41 -9.22
CA ASP A 896 -44.89 -2.03 -9.06
C ASP A 896 -43.74 -1.02 -9.25
N ILE A 897 -44.08 0.16 -9.81
CA ILE A 897 -43.17 1.28 -10.07
C ILE A 897 -43.85 2.54 -9.53
N ARG A 898 -43.35 3.03 -8.40
CA ARG A 898 -44.01 4.10 -7.62
C ARG A 898 -43.03 5.12 -7.11
N GLY A 899 -43.52 6.33 -6.86
CA GLY A 899 -42.70 7.43 -6.38
C GLY A 899 -43.22 8.79 -6.83
N ARG A 900 -42.56 9.84 -6.37
CA ARG A 900 -42.76 11.23 -6.82
C ARG A 900 -41.47 12.05 -6.67
N GLY A 901 -41.34 13.11 -7.45
CA GLY A 901 -40.07 13.85 -7.54
C GLY A 901 -38.94 12.93 -8.00
N LEU A 902 -37.75 13.08 -7.40
CA LEU A 902 -36.61 12.18 -7.65
C LEU A 902 -36.50 11.12 -6.55
N TYR A 903 -37.63 10.46 -6.26
CA TYR A 903 -37.75 9.43 -5.22
C TYR A 903 -38.65 8.29 -5.68
N TRP A 904 -38.05 7.23 -6.21
CA TRP A 904 -38.74 6.13 -6.90
C TRP A 904 -38.33 4.77 -6.37
N GLY A 905 -39.30 3.87 -6.30
CA GLY A 905 -39.12 2.48 -5.92
C GLY A 905 -39.61 1.53 -7.00
N LEU A 906 -38.86 0.45 -7.17
CA LEU A 906 -39.21 -0.71 -7.99
C LEU A 906 -39.44 -1.88 -7.07
N GLU A 907 -40.64 -2.45 -7.07
CA GLU A 907 -40.93 -3.65 -6.31
C GLU A 907 -40.82 -4.89 -7.19
N LEU A 908 -40.05 -5.87 -6.72
CA LEU A 908 -39.72 -7.07 -7.47
C LEU A 908 -40.52 -8.26 -6.93
N VAL A 909 -41.16 -9.00 -7.84
CA VAL A 909 -42.07 -10.10 -7.51
C VAL A 909 -41.78 -11.31 -8.38
N GLN A 910 -41.98 -12.51 -7.82
CA GLN A 910 -41.85 -13.75 -8.56
C GLN A 910 -42.98 -13.89 -9.59
N ASN A 911 -44.20 -13.47 -9.23
CA ASN A 911 -45.35 -13.44 -10.12
C ASN A 911 -46.05 -12.08 -10.02
N LYS A 912 -46.20 -11.39 -11.14
CA LYS A 912 -46.80 -10.05 -11.21
C LYS A 912 -48.31 -10.02 -10.98
N ASP A 913 -49.04 -11.01 -11.48
CA ASP A 913 -50.49 -11.08 -11.40
C ASP A 913 -50.96 -11.38 -9.97
N THR A 914 -50.31 -12.35 -9.33
CA THR A 914 -50.60 -12.72 -7.93
C THR A 914 -49.87 -11.85 -6.91
N LYS A 915 -48.91 -11.04 -7.38
CA LYS A 915 -47.96 -10.25 -6.57
C LYS A 915 -47.06 -11.13 -5.68
N GLU A 916 -46.94 -12.42 -5.93
CA GLU A 916 -46.15 -13.34 -5.10
C GLU A 916 -44.70 -12.86 -4.97
N PRO A 917 -44.17 -12.62 -3.75
CA PRO A 917 -42.78 -12.19 -3.56
C PRO A 917 -41.80 -13.34 -3.86
N PHE A 918 -40.55 -13.00 -4.17
CA PHE A 918 -39.50 -14.02 -4.24
C PHE A 918 -39.23 -14.66 -2.87
N PRO A 919 -38.78 -15.94 -2.83
CA PRO A 919 -38.28 -16.54 -1.60
C PRO A 919 -37.07 -15.75 -1.06
N THR A 920 -37.08 -15.43 0.24
CA THR A 920 -36.04 -14.62 0.91
C THR A 920 -34.63 -15.22 0.76
N SER A 921 -34.53 -16.55 0.64
CA SER A 921 -33.28 -17.27 0.39
C SER A 921 -32.60 -16.86 -0.93
N GLN A 922 -33.35 -16.34 -1.89
CA GLN A 922 -32.81 -15.88 -3.17
C GLN A 922 -32.13 -14.51 -3.10
N GLN A 923 -32.44 -13.69 -2.09
CA GLN A 923 -31.81 -12.39 -1.83
C GLN A 923 -31.76 -11.47 -3.07
N ILE A 924 -32.90 -11.28 -3.75
CA ILE A 924 -32.95 -10.60 -5.04
C ILE A 924 -32.45 -9.16 -4.94
N ALA A 925 -32.94 -8.37 -3.97
CA ALA A 925 -32.51 -6.98 -3.80
C ALA A 925 -30.99 -6.87 -3.58
N ALA A 926 -30.41 -7.76 -2.75
CA ALA A 926 -28.98 -7.79 -2.51
C ALA A 926 -28.17 -8.18 -3.77
N LYS A 927 -28.69 -9.10 -4.59
CA LYS A 927 -28.10 -9.47 -5.89
C LYS A 927 -28.14 -8.29 -6.85
N MET A 928 -29.26 -7.56 -6.93
CA MET A 928 -29.41 -6.36 -7.76
C MET A 928 -28.35 -5.32 -7.40
N HIS A 929 -28.23 -4.99 -6.11
CA HIS A 929 -27.21 -4.05 -5.63
C HIS A 929 -25.80 -4.49 -6.00
N LYS A 930 -25.45 -5.76 -5.72
CA LYS A 930 -24.11 -6.30 -6.05
C LYS A 930 -23.83 -6.29 -7.56
N THR A 931 -24.84 -6.58 -8.39
CA THR A 931 -24.72 -6.57 -9.84
C THR A 931 -24.55 -5.15 -10.37
N GLY A 932 -25.31 -4.17 -9.87
CA GLY A 932 -25.19 -2.77 -10.26
C GLY A 932 -23.78 -2.20 -10.05
N LEU A 933 -23.11 -2.58 -8.96
CA LEU A 933 -21.75 -2.11 -8.66
C LEU A 933 -20.65 -2.74 -9.53
N LYS A 934 -20.96 -3.73 -10.38
CA LYS A 934 -19.96 -4.29 -11.31
C LYS A 934 -19.63 -3.29 -12.40
N ALA A 935 -18.39 -3.33 -12.93
CA ALA A 935 -17.90 -2.37 -13.91
C ALA A 935 -18.72 -2.32 -15.21
N ASP A 936 -19.35 -3.42 -15.60
CA ASP A 936 -20.20 -3.53 -16.79
C ASP A 936 -21.62 -2.95 -16.61
N HIS A 937 -22.06 -2.74 -15.36
CA HIS A 937 -23.35 -2.12 -15.03
C HIS A 937 -23.15 -0.69 -14.55
N ALA A 938 -22.20 -0.50 -13.64
CA ALA A 938 -21.72 0.79 -13.15
C ALA A 938 -22.85 1.71 -12.64
N VAL A 939 -23.81 1.17 -11.89
CA VAL A 939 -24.90 1.93 -11.28
C VAL A 939 -25.10 1.53 -9.81
N SER A 940 -25.21 2.52 -8.94
CA SER A 940 -25.53 2.32 -7.52
C SER A 940 -27.02 2.54 -7.29
N ILE A 941 -27.71 1.47 -6.91
CA ILE A 941 -29.10 1.49 -6.42
C ILE A 941 -29.13 0.99 -4.98
N ILE A 942 -30.13 1.42 -4.20
CA ILE A 942 -30.29 0.91 -2.83
C ILE A 942 -31.25 -0.28 -2.80
N PRO A 943 -30.86 -1.40 -2.19
CA PRO A 943 -31.76 -2.51 -1.96
C PRO A 943 -32.70 -2.23 -0.79
N GLY A 944 -33.98 -2.57 -0.95
CA GLY A 944 -34.97 -2.66 0.13
C GLY A 944 -35.49 -4.09 0.25
N THR A 945 -35.83 -4.52 1.47
CA THR A 945 -36.45 -5.82 1.74
C THR A 945 -37.57 -5.66 2.77
N ASP A 946 -38.30 -6.74 3.03
CA ASP A 946 -39.24 -6.88 4.14
C ASP A 946 -40.54 -6.05 4.01
N ASN A 947 -40.82 -5.49 2.82
CA ASN A 947 -41.95 -4.59 2.59
C ASN A 947 -43.32 -5.27 2.60
N VAL A 948 -43.40 -6.60 2.41
CA VAL A 948 -44.69 -7.30 2.30
C VAL A 948 -45.32 -7.57 3.67
N ASP A 949 -44.58 -8.19 4.58
CA ASP A 949 -45.07 -8.63 5.90
C ASP A 949 -44.05 -8.40 7.04
N GLY A 950 -43.01 -7.63 6.74
CA GLY A 950 -41.86 -7.42 7.63
C GLY A 950 -40.80 -8.52 7.54
N ILE A 951 -40.94 -9.48 6.61
CA ILE A 951 -39.98 -10.58 6.39
C ILE A 951 -39.71 -10.80 4.90
N ARG A 952 -40.76 -10.80 4.06
CA ARG A 952 -40.68 -11.04 2.61
C ARG A 952 -40.73 -9.73 1.81
N GLY A 953 -40.23 -9.81 0.58
CA GLY A 953 -40.27 -8.71 -0.40
C GLY A 953 -38.88 -8.21 -0.76
N ASP A 954 -38.75 -7.76 -2.01
CA ASP A 954 -37.52 -7.24 -2.58
C ASP A 954 -37.84 -5.96 -3.37
N MET A 955 -37.04 -4.92 -3.17
CA MET A 955 -37.20 -3.64 -3.84
C MET A 955 -35.85 -3.02 -4.21
N ALA A 956 -35.88 -2.12 -5.19
CA ALA A 956 -34.78 -1.21 -5.50
C ALA A 956 -35.25 0.24 -5.41
N MET A 957 -34.49 1.07 -4.70
CA MET A 957 -34.72 2.51 -4.56
C MET A 957 -33.79 3.28 -5.49
N ILE A 958 -34.37 4.26 -6.18
CA ILE A 958 -33.75 5.18 -7.13
C ILE A 958 -34.03 6.60 -6.66
N SER A 959 -32.96 7.33 -6.35
CA SER A 959 -33.01 8.68 -5.79
C SER A 959 -31.81 9.53 -6.20
N PRO A 960 -31.62 9.82 -7.50
CA PRO A 960 -30.45 10.55 -8.00
C PRO A 960 -30.41 12.00 -7.48
N PRO A 961 -29.28 12.71 -7.60
CA PRO A 961 -29.18 14.11 -7.18
C PRO A 961 -30.18 15.01 -7.92
N PHE A 962 -30.57 16.12 -7.31
CA PHE A 962 -31.45 17.15 -7.88
C PHE A 962 -30.86 17.82 -9.10
N THR A 963 -29.55 17.73 -9.30
CA THR A 963 -28.83 18.24 -10.47
C THR A 963 -28.82 17.26 -11.64
N ILE A 964 -29.46 16.09 -11.52
CA ILE A 964 -29.45 15.09 -12.59
C ILE A 964 -30.06 15.66 -13.87
N THR A 965 -29.43 15.34 -14.99
CA THR A 965 -29.85 15.77 -16.32
C THR A 965 -30.70 14.70 -17.03
N LYS A 966 -31.35 15.09 -18.12
CA LYS A 966 -32.14 14.18 -18.96
C LYS A 966 -31.31 13.00 -19.50
N ASP A 967 -30.10 13.27 -19.98
CA ASP A 967 -29.20 12.25 -20.55
C ASP A 967 -28.67 11.28 -19.48
N GLU A 968 -28.43 11.80 -18.27
CA GLU A 968 -28.06 10.96 -17.13
C GLU A 968 -29.23 10.09 -16.67
N ILE A 969 -30.48 10.55 -16.78
CA ILE A 969 -31.67 9.72 -16.52
C ILE A 969 -31.81 8.60 -17.54
N GLU A 970 -31.62 8.86 -18.83
CA GLU A 970 -31.64 7.80 -19.85
C GLU A 970 -30.58 6.74 -19.54
N THR A 971 -29.34 7.18 -19.24
CA THR A 971 -28.25 6.31 -18.84
C THR A 971 -28.57 5.53 -17.55
N LEU A 972 -29.21 6.17 -16.58
CA LEU A 972 -29.64 5.56 -15.32
C LEU A 972 -30.63 4.43 -15.60
N VAL A 973 -31.68 4.71 -16.37
CA VAL A 973 -32.74 3.74 -16.66
C VAL A 973 -32.20 2.56 -17.46
N ASP A 974 -31.35 2.81 -18.47
CA ASP A 974 -30.68 1.75 -19.23
C ASP A 974 -29.86 0.81 -18.33
N ARG A 975 -29.12 1.37 -17.37
CA ARG A 975 -28.30 0.57 -16.45
C ARG A 975 -29.16 -0.18 -15.44
N VAL A 976 -30.24 0.42 -14.94
CA VAL A 976 -31.18 -0.24 -14.03
C VAL A 976 -31.87 -1.41 -14.73
N GLU A 977 -32.33 -1.23 -15.96
CA GLU A 977 -32.89 -2.32 -16.78
C GLU A 977 -31.87 -3.43 -16.97
N LYS A 978 -30.64 -3.10 -17.35
CA LYS A 978 -29.55 -4.07 -17.50
C LYS A 978 -29.30 -4.87 -16.23
N VAL A 979 -29.33 -4.23 -15.06
CA VAL A 979 -29.20 -4.89 -13.76
C VAL A 979 -30.36 -5.88 -13.54
N ILE A 980 -31.59 -5.44 -13.81
CA ILE A 980 -32.78 -6.27 -13.66
C ILE A 980 -32.70 -7.50 -14.56
N THR A 981 -32.42 -7.29 -15.86
CA THR A 981 -32.28 -8.37 -16.84
C THR A 981 -31.19 -9.38 -16.46
N SER A 982 -30.06 -8.88 -15.94
CA SER A 982 -28.94 -9.76 -15.55
C SER A 982 -29.24 -10.62 -14.33
N VAL A 983 -30.19 -10.23 -13.47
CA VAL A 983 -30.53 -10.97 -12.25
C VAL A 983 -31.79 -11.80 -12.42
N LEU A 984 -32.78 -11.32 -13.18
CA LEU A 984 -34.12 -11.92 -13.29
C LEU A 984 -34.43 -12.48 -14.67
N GLY A 985 -33.55 -12.31 -15.66
CA GLY A 985 -33.82 -12.63 -17.06
C GLY A 985 -34.54 -11.48 -17.78
N PRO A 986 -34.75 -11.61 -19.10
CA PRO A 986 -35.40 -10.59 -19.93
C PRO A 986 -36.89 -10.42 -19.65
#